data_AF-A0A2S9XIZ1-F1
#
_entry.id   AF-A0A2S9XIZ1-F1
#
_cell.length_a   1.000
_cell.length_b   1.000
_cell.length_c   1.000
_cell.angle_alpha   90.00
_cell.angle_beta   90.00
_cell.angle_gamma   90.00
#
_symmetry.space_group_name_H-M   'P 1'
#
loop_
_entity.id
_entity.type
_entity.pdbx_description
1 polymer ?
#
loop_
_entity_poly.entity_id
_entity_poly.type
_entity_poly.pdbx_seq_one_letter_code
_entity_poly.pdbx_strand_id
1 'polypeptide(L)'
;MHWTKFCITTTTAALVACSQPAGDGTEAAESAGTESSDTASTDADTSTTSSEDGTDTSTGTGTDGDTGTDTDTDTDTDTDTDGDIELGPPVVRVNVGGPAIADFLADDGDDADPSPYRSSPDTQILALDSVMPGPTVPAELPLEVLDSARVEPPALAGGTGQLRYTLPVEPGPYQLRLHFSGPSAGSGTRLAQLVIDGEPVGEVLDLSALVEGGAAASVVVEIEAQAWLDIELVGVPGSEMPLLSAFELFGAGALRDGPDGVVFHITPAGGGTGASLEDPASLSQLPGLIADAEPGDEIWIHAGMGDYMVNSELGINAGGSADAPIVIRGVGEDWHDTGRPNLVGTRADPWTPEGATGGTVFRLRPGADHLRFINLGFANQGNGVWRTTGNLEDLQIENVVAHNVHRLFEDYAGGGETESTITGLVLKDISVRGYARAVARLQYETHEVLIEDVFGDSESQQYEAFSTGLTFYQSAHDAVVRRTVMLNHRQLDVDGYWNADGFSSERGNTELVFEDTFAAGNTDGGYDLKSTQTTLIRAIAVDNKRNFRFWGEGELIDCVGLDPNKRGGSGTQAQLHVTTGAQLQVTNSRFEDDAGNTIVFDIDEDGVAIVTGGCAEHNPEATLQTVEMAASLDLQDVAPECP
;
A
#
# COMPACT_ATOMS: atom_id res chain seq x y z
N MET A 1 13.83 26.17 -7.51
CA MET A 1 15.09 26.89 -7.83
C MET A 1 15.98 26.00 -8.69
N HIS A 2 16.97 26.52 -9.42
CA HIS A 2 17.86 25.67 -10.25
C HIS A 2 18.84 24.85 -9.39
N TRP A 3 18.69 23.53 -9.41
CA TRP A 3 19.74 22.60 -9.03
C TRP A 3 20.80 22.53 -10.12
N THR A 4 22.09 22.50 -9.75
CA THR A 4 23.21 22.37 -10.70
C THR A 4 24.17 21.29 -10.22
N LYS A 5 24.20 20.14 -10.89
CA LYS A 5 25.05 18.99 -10.50
C LYS A 5 26.54 19.36 -10.60
N PHE A 6 27.31 19.05 -9.55
CA PHE A 6 28.78 19.17 -9.56
C PHE A 6 29.41 17.78 -9.58
N CYS A 7 29.89 17.34 -10.74
CA CYS A 7 30.76 16.15 -10.81
C CYS A 7 32.17 16.51 -10.33
N ILE A 8 32.68 15.82 -9.32
CA ILE A 8 34.09 15.89 -8.91
C ILE A 8 34.73 14.51 -9.14
N THR A 9 35.63 14.43 -10.13
CA THR A 9 36.45 13.24 -10.39
C THR A 9 37.78 13.36 -9.67
N THR A 10 38.01 12.52 -8.65
CA THR A 10 39.31 12.41 -7.95
C THR A 10 39.84 10.99 -7.95
N THR A 11 40.70 10.68 -8.92
CA THR A 11 41.39 9.40 -9.03
C THR A 11 42.61 9.35 -8.11
N THR A 12 42.59 8.51 -7.06
CA THR A 12 43.82 8.07 -6.38
C THR A 12 43.71 6.60 -5.99
N ALA A 13 44.70 5.78 -6.35
CA ALA A 13 44.74 4.37 -5.98
C ALA A 13 45.82 4.11 -4.91
N ALA A 14 45.49 3.29 -3.92
CA ALA A 14 46.45 2.72 -2.97
C ALA A 14 46.00 1.30 -2.56
N LEU A 15 46.88 0.32 -2.70
CA LEU A 15 46.71 -0.99 -2.06
C LEU A 15 47.13 -0.89 -0.60
N VAL A 16 46.49 -1.68 0.30
CA VAL A 16 47.22 -2.49 1.29
C VAL A 16 46.31 -3.56 1.93
N ALA A 17 46.88 -4.76 2.12
CA ALA A 17 46.50 -5.87 3.01
C ALA A 17 45.00 -6.20 3.26
N CYS A 18 44.57 -7.35 2.74
CA CYS A 18 43.45 -8.10 3.31
C CYS A 18 43.87 -8.75 4.65
N SER A 19 42.97 -8.74 5.64
CA SER A 19 43.05 -9.57 6.84
C SER A 19 41.69 -10.25 7.07
N GLN A 20 41.68 -11.57 7.20
CA GLN A 20 40.45 -12.35 7.39
C GLN A 20 39.82 -12.12 8.77
N PRO A 21 38.49 -11.99 8.86
CA PRO A 21 37.73 -12.48 10.01
C PRO A 21 37.67 -14.03 9.98
N ALA A 22 37.64 -14.65 11.16
CA ALA A 22 36.85 -15.86 11.32
C ALA A 22 35.36 -15.44 11.44
N GLY A 23 34.37 -16.25 11.06
CA GLY A 23 34.41 -17.66 10.67
C GLY A 23 33.54 -18.45 11.64
N ASP A 24 32.26 -18.62 11.28
CA ASP A 24 31.21 -19.00 12.23
C ASP A 24 30.18 -19.98 11.63
N GLY A 25 29.34 -20.51 12.52
CA GLY A 25 28.23 -21.47 12.33
C GLY A 25 27.84 -21.94 10.92
N THR A 26 28.26 -23.16 10.55
CA THR A 26 27.49 -24.00 9.60
C THR A 26 26.38 -24.74 10.34
N GLU A 27 25.13 -24.30 10.21
CA GLU A 27 23.99 -25.15 10.56
C GLU A 27 23.66 -26.15 9.44
N ALA A 28 23.06 -27.28 9.81
CA ALA A 28 22.93 -28.44 8.94
C ALA A 28 21.54 -28.55 8.30
N ALA A 29 21.49 -28.65 6.97
CA ALA A 29 20.28 -29.04 6.27
C ALA A 29 20.04 -30.56 6.42
N GLU A 30 19.02 -30.96 7.19
CA GLU A 30 18.56 -32.35 7.21
C GLU A 30 17.69 -32.67 5.99
N SER A 31 18.07 -33.71 5.25
CA SER A 31 17.35 -34.14 4.05
C SER A 31 16.20 -35.09 4.39
N ALA A 32 14.95 -34.69 4.12
CA ALA A 32 13.81 -35.59 4.15
C ALA A 32 13.93 -36.70 3.08
N GLY A 33 13.52 -37.92 3.43
CA GLY A 33 13.77 -39.13 2.64
C GLY A 33 12.78 -39.37 1.49
N THR A 34 13.26 -40.07 0.45
CA THR A 34 12.48 -40.55 -0.69
C THR A 34 11.65 -41.79 -0.31
N GLU A 35 10.34 -41.81 -0.61
CA GLU A 35 9.58 -43.07 -0.70
C GLU A 35 8.81 -43.22 -2.03
N SER A 36 9.01 -44.41 -2.61
CA SER A 36 8.29 -45.06 -3.71
C SER A 36 7.31 -46.06 -3.05
N SER A 37 6.16 -46.49 -3.56
CA SER A 37 5.45 -46.31 -4.85
C SER A 37 4.01 -46.85 -4.69
N ASP A 38 3.16 -46.74 -5.73
CA ASP A 38 2.54 -47.88 -6.45
C ASP A 38 1.12 -47.65 -7.03
N THR A 39 0.81 -48.46 -8.05
CA THR A 39 -0.27 -48.28 -9.04
C THR A 39 -1.60 -48.98 -8.74
N ALA A 40 -2.74 -48.36 -9.13
CA ALA A 40 -3.87 -48.96 -9.89
C ALA A 40 -4.96 -47.90 -10.16
N SER A 41 -5.60 -47.69 -11.32
CA SER A 41 -6.05 -48.53 -12.46
C SER A 41 -7.48 -49.11 -12.34
N THR A 42 -8.48 -48.43 -12.95
CA THR A 42 -9.78 -48.91 -13.54
C THR A 42 -10.83 -47.77 -13.52
N ASP A 43 -11.86 -47.67 -14.37
CA ASP A 43 -12.12 -48.05 -15.79
C ASP A 43 -13.59 -47.63 -16.14
N ALA A 44 -13.91 -47.46 -17.43
CA ALA A 44 -15.27 -47.47 -18.05
C ALA A 44 -16.35 -46.42 -17.60
N ASP A 45 -16.88 -45.60 -18.53
CA ASP A 45 -18.21 -45.72 -19.21
C ASP A 45 -19.34 -44.86 -18.55
N THR A 46 -20.43 -44.40 -19.19
CA THR A 46 -20.94 -44.46 -20.59
C THR A 46 -21.94 -43.31 -20.88
N SER A 47 -22.02 -42.82 -22.14
CA SER A 47 -23.28 -42.40 -22.85
C SER A 47 -24.12 -41.18 -22.36
N THR A 48 -25.02 -40.49 -23.10
CA THR A 48 -25.36 -40.30 -24.55
C THR A 48 -26.48 -39.22 -24.68
N THR A 49 -26.55 -38.48 -25.81
CA THR A 49 -27.78 -37.83 -26.42
C THR A 49 -28.53 -36.74 -25.59
N SER A 50 -29.38 -35.83 -26.10
CA SER A 50 -29.79 -35.25 -27.42
C SER A 50 -30.79 -34.08 -27.15
N SER A 51 -31.33 -33.22 -28.04
CA SER A 51 -31.28 -32.99 -29.52
C SER A 51 -31.99 -31.65 -29.88
N GLU A 52 -31.59 -31.05 -31.02
CA GLU A 52 -32.41 -30.29 -32.00
C GLU A 52 -33.04 -28.90 -31.69
N ASP A 53 -32.67 -27.93 -32.55
CA ASP A 53 -33.47 -26.93 -33.30
C ASP A 53 -34.56 -26.04 -32.66
N GLY A 54 -34.52 -24.74 -33.00
CA GLY A 54 -35.56 -23.75 -32.65
C GLY A 54 -35.42 -22.37 -33.31
N THR A 55 -35.54 -22.28 -34.64
CA THR A 55 -35.59 -20.99 -35.37
C THR A 55 -37.00 -20.38 -35.39
N ASP A 56 -37.13 -19.05 -35.22
CA ASP A 56 -37.83 -18.20 -36.22
C ASP A 56 -37.48 -16.70 -36.07
N THR A 57 -37.96 -15.91 -37.02
CA THR A 57 -37.74 -14.46 -37.21
C THR A 57 -39.04 -13.68 -37.03
N SER A 58 -38.96 -12.37 -36.71
CA SER A 58 -39.97 -11.41 -37.16
C SER A 58 -39.42 -9.98 -37.24
N THR A 59 -39.97 -9.17 -38.15
CA THR A 59 -39.58 -7.77 -38.39
C THR A 59 -40.68 -6.79 -37.95
N GLY A 60 -40.32 -5.64 -37.39
CA GLY A 60 -41.24 -4.53 -37.11
C GLY A 60 -40.72 -3.19 -37.66
N THR A 61 -41.61 -2.34 -38.16
CA THR A 61 -41.26 -1.04 -38.78
C THR A 61 -42.31 0.04 -38.51
N GLY A 62 -41.87 1.24 -38.14
CA GLY A 62 -42.64 2.49 -38.12
C GLY A 62 -41.85 3.58 -37.38
N THR A 63 -41.43 4.73 -37.92
CA THR A 63 -42.06 5.82 -38.71
C THR A 63 -42.67 6.94 -37.88
N ASP A 64 -42.17 8.15 -38.12
CA ASP A 64 -42.68 9.48 -37.75
C ASP A 64 -42.68 9.81 -36.23
N GLY A 65 -42.24 10.97 -35.75
CA GLY A 65 -41.63 12.15 -36.39
C GLY A 65 -42.42 13.44 -36.17
N ASP A 66 -41.84 14.42 -35.47
CA ASP A 66 -42.37 15.79 -35.37
C ASP A 66 -41.22 16.82 -35.24
N THR A 67 -41.52 18.10 -35.49
CA THR A 67 -40.54 19.20 -35.56
C THR A 67 -41.01 20.42 -34.78
N GLY A 68 -40.40 20.67 -33.61
CA GLY A 68 -40.69 21.82 -32.76
C GLY A 68 -39.53 22.82 -32.71
N THR A 69 -39.53 23.80 -33.62
CA THR A 69 -38.69 25.00 -33.46
C THR A 69 -39.48 26.10 -32.77
N ASP A 70 -39.00 26.57 -31.62
CA ASP A 70 -39.34 27.91 -31.14
C ASP A 70 -38.06 28.66 -30.77
N THR A 71 -38.05 29.95 -31.09
CA THR A 71 -36.93 30.86 -30.84
C THR A 71 -37.44 32.05 -30.04
N ASP A 72 -37.06 32.15 -28.78
CA ASP A 72 -37.17 33.39 -28.01
C ASP A 72 -35.78 33.90 -27.64
N THR A 73 -35.51 35.15 -28.00
CA THR A 73 -34.29 35.87 -27.68
C THR A 73 -34.62 36.96 -26.66
N ASP A 74 -34.16 36.80 -25.43
CA ASP A 74 -34.10 37.91 -24.48
C ASP A 74 -32.67 38.04 -23.93
N THR A 75 -32.03 39.15 -24.28
CA THR A 75 -30.79 39.63 -23.66
C THR A 75 -31.14 40.50 -22.45
N ASP A 76 -30.51 40.27 -21.29
CA ASP A 76 -29.91 41.42 -20.58
C ASP A 76 -28.89 41.05 -19.48
N THR A 77 -27.91 41.94 -19.33
CA THR A 77 -27.05 42.20 -18.16
C THR A 77 -26.16 41.09 -17.57
N ASP A 78 -24.88 41.14 -17.95
CA ASP A 78 -23.74 40.68 -17.13
C ASP A 78 -23.70 41.39 -15.75
N THR A 79 -23.23 40.67 -14.72
CA THR A 79 -22.47 41.25 -13.61
C THR A 79 -21.35 40.30 -13.19
N ASP A 80 -20.09 40.69 -13.40
CA ASP A 80 -18.93 39.87 -13.06
C ASP A 80 -18.87 39.50 -11.56
N THR A 81 -18.76 38.22 -11.26
CA THR A 81 -17.73 37.69 -10.35
C THR A 81 -17.47 36.23 -10.71
N ASP A 82 -16.18 35.87 -10.69
CA ASP A 82 -15.63 34.57 -11.06
C ASP A 82 -15.84 34.15 -12.52
N GLY A 83 -14.75 33.66 -13.13
CA GLY A 83 -14.73 33.24 -14.52
C GLY A 83 -15.09 31.77 -14.59
N ASP A 84 -16.38 31.46 -14.46
CA ASP A 84 -16.89 30.10 -14.61
C ASP A 84 -16.40 29.52 -15.93
N ILE A 85 -15.50 28.52 -15.83
CA ILE A 85 -15.05 27.76 -16.97
C ILE A 85 -16.25 26.90 -17.38
N GLU A 86 -16.82 27.18 -18.55
CA GLU A 86 -17.90 26.41 -19.16
C GLU A 86 -17.38 24.99 -19.47
N LEU A 87 -17.45 24.11 -18.47
CA LEU A 87 -17.09 22.70 -18.62
C LEU A 87 -18.08 22.07 -19.62
N GLY A 88 -17.61 21.13 -20.42
CA GLY A 88 -18.48 20.37 -21.31
C GLY A 88 -19.46 19.46 -20.54
N PRO A 89 -20.21 18.59 -21.23
CA PRO A 89 -20.81 17.44 -20.55
C PRO A 89 -19.69 16.59 -19.91
N PRO A 90 -19.91 16.01 -18.71
CA PRO A 90 -18.93 15.11 -18.11
C PRO A 90 -18.86 13.81 -18.91
N VAL A 91 -17.64 13.31 -19.09
CA VAL A 91 -17.33 12.01 -19.68
C VAL A 91 -17.58 10.90 -18.66
N VAL A 92 -17.32 11.18 -17.38
CA VAL A 92 -17.53 10.26 -16.26
C VAL A 92 -18.17 11.03 -15.10
N ARG A 93 -19.14 10.41 -14.40
CA ARG A 93 -19.68 10.89 -13.12
C ARG A 93 -19.84 9.70 -12.19
N VAL A 94 -19.27 9.78 -10.99
CA VAL A 94 -19.31 8.71 -9.99
C VAL A 94 -19.84 9.25 -8.67
N ASN A 95 -20.97 8.72 -8.19
CA ASN A 95 -21.34 8.80 -6.77
C ASN A 95 -20.65 7.65 -6.04
N VAL A 96 -20.00 7.96 -4.91
CA VAL A 96 -19.10 7.01 -4.22
C VAL A 96 -19.77 6.27 -3.06
N GLY A 97 -20.99 6.68 -2.67
CA GLY A 97 -21.76 6.16 -1.54
C GLY A 97 -22.99 5.33 -1.93
N GLY A 98 -22.97 4.67 -3.09
CA GLY A 98 -24.11 3.93 -3.63
C GLY A 98 -25.01 4.78 -4.54
N PRO A 99 -26.06 4.21 -5.12
CA PRO A 99 -26.65 4.74 -6.34
C PRO A 99 -27.48 6.01 -6.13
N ALA A 100 -26.92 7.15 -6.57
CA ALA A 100 -27.70 8.28 -7.05
C ALA A 100 -27.58 8.37 -8.58
N ILE A 101 -28.50 7.82 -9.38
CA ILE A 101 -29.64 6.93 -9.08
C ILE A 101 -29.90 6.11 -10.36
N ALA A 102 -30.63 4.98 -10.28
CA ALA A 102 -31.32 4.43 -11.46
C ALA A 102 -32.49 5.34 -11.94
N ASP A 103 -32.79 6.40 -11.19
CA ASP A 103 -33.61 7.56 -11.55
C ASP A 103 -32.77 8.79 -12.03
N PHE A 104 -31.45 8.65 -12.22
CA PHE A 104 -30.62 9.66 -12.91
C PHE A 104 -30.72 9.49 -14.44
N LEU A 105 -30.89 8.24 -14.90
CA LEU A 105 -31.39 7.81 -16.22
C LEU A 105 -30.47 8.17 -17.41
N ALA A 106 -30.23 7.31 -18.40
CA ALA A 106 -31.18 6.67 -19.34
C ALA A 106 -31.80 7.62 -20.40
N ASP A 107 -31.35 8.88 -20.45
CA ASP A 107 -31.06 9.57 -21.72
C ASP A 107 -29.55 9.37 -21.99
N ASP A 108 -29.02 9.07 -23.18
CA ASP A 108 -29.56 9.16 -24.54
C ASP A 108 -29.61 7.79 -25.29
N GLY A 109 -29.95 6.67 -24.64
CA GLY A 109 -29.92 5.33 -25.27
C GLY A 109 -30.91 4.30 -24.72
N ASP A 110 -31.69 3.67 -25.61
CA ASP A 110 -32.80 2.74 -25.29
C ASP A 110 -32.34 1.27 -25.13
N ASP A 111 -31.13 1.05 -24.59
CA ASP A 111 -30.55 -0.26 -24.29
C ASP A 111 -30.24 -0.39 -22.78
N ALA A 112 -30.56 -1.56 -22.21
CA ALA A 112 -30.73 -1.70 -20.76
C ALA A 112 -29.57 -2.44 -20.08
N ASP A 113 -28.46 -1.74 -19.84
CA ASP A 113 -27.42 -2.16 -18.89
C ASP A 113 -27.24 -1.14 -17.75
N PRO A 114 -27.16 -1.58 -16.48
CA PRO A 114 -27.01 -0.69 -15.34
C PRO A 114 -25.54 -0.29 -15.15
N SER A 115 -25.28 1.02 -14.95
CA SER A 115 -23.92 1.55 -14.69
C SER A 115 -23.14 0.70 -13.67
N PRO A 116 -21.90 0.27 -14.01
CA PRO A 116 -21.19 -0.81 -13.31
C PRO A 116 -20.64 -0.36 -11.94
N TYR A 117 -20.17 0.89 -11.83
CA TYR A 117 -19.41 1.48 -10.71
C TYR A 117 -20.05 1.31 -9.32
N ARG A 118 -19.84 0.16 -8.68
CA ARG A 118 -20.65 -0.31 -7.54
C ARG A 118 -19.82 -0.89 -6.39
N SER A 119 -19.55 -0.01 -5.43
CA SER A 119 -19.30 -0.33 -4.02
C SER A 119 -18.20 -1.35 -3.73
N SER A 120 -16.99 -0.85 -3.47
CA SER A 120 -16.00 -1.61 -2.70
C SER A 120 -16.58 -1.97 -1.32
N PRO A 121 -16.53 -3.24 -0.88
CA PRO A 121 -17.19 -3.72 0.33
C PRO A 121 -16.54 -3.21 1.64
N ASP A 122 -15.34 -2.64 1.55
CA ASP A 122 -14.54 -2.19 2.71
C ASP A 122 -14.87 -0.75 3.17
N THR A 123 -15.85 -0.11 2.53
CA THR A 123 -16.16 1.32 2.71
C THR A 123 -17.21 1.58 3.79
N GLN A 124 -17.07 2.69 4.53
CA GLN A 124 -18.19 3.25 5.29
C GLN A 124 -18.88 4.33 4.46
N ILE A 125 -20.18 4.13 4.23
CA ILE A 125 -21.06 5.10 3.58
C ILE A 125 -21.72 5.93 4.68
N LEU A 126 -21.39 7.22 4.75
CA LEU A 126 -22.10 8.19 5.58
C LEU A 126 -23.25 8.77 4.78
N ALA A 127 -24.48 8.39 5.12
CA ALA A 127 -25.67 9.11 4.68
C ALA A 127 -25.83 10.38 5.53
N LEU A 128 -26.09 11.51 4.87
CA LEU A 128 -26.28 12.82 5.52
C LEU A 128 -27.77 13.16 5.65
N ASP A 129 -28.10 13.96 6.66
CA ASP A 129 -29.36 14.70 6.65
C ASP A 129 -29.24 15.86 5.64
N SER A 130 -30.32 16.11 4.88
CA SER A 130 -30.51 17.14 3.84
C SER A 130 -29.34 18.11 3.59
N VAL A 131 -28.49 17.79 2.60
CA VAL A 131 -27.35 18.62 2.21
C VAL A 131 -27.78 19.99 1.65
N MET A 132 -27.06 21.04 2.02
CA MET A 132 -27.19 22.36 1.39
C MET A 132 -26.05 22.56 0.36
N PRO A 133 -26.32 22.97 -0.89
CA PRO A 133 -25.24 23.34 -1.81
C PRO A 133 -24.54 24.61 -1.32
N GLY A 134 -23.21 24.56 -1.25
CA GLY A 134 -22.36 25.74 -1.11
C GLY A 134 -22.12 26.42 -2.46
N PRO A 135 -21.43 27.58 -2.48
CA PRO A 135 -21.28 28.41 -3.68
C PRO A 135 -20.45 27.78 -4.80
N THR A 136 -19.66 26.73 -4.51
CA THR A 136 -18.90 25.97 -5.51
C THR A 136 -19.59 24.66 -5.93
N VAL A 137 -20.83 24.42 -5.48
CA VAL A 137 -21.65 23.31 -5.99
C VAL A 137 -22.42 23.80 -7.22
N PRO A 138 -22.24 23.19 -8.40
CA PRO A 138 -22.93 23.59 -9.62
C PRO A 138 -24.46 23.40 -9.50
N ALA A 139 -25.23 24.29 -10.11
CA ALA A 139 -26.69 24.25 -10.03
C ALA A 139 -27.31 23.10 -10.83
N GLU A 140 -26.55 22.53 -11.78
CA GLU A 140 -26.92 21.36 -12.58
C GLU A 140 -26.64 20.01 -11.90
N LEU A 141 -25.97 19.99 -10.75
CA LEU A 141 -25.72 18.76 -9.97
C LEU A 141 -26.90 18.48 -9.03
N PRO A 142 -27.62 17.35 -9.17
CA PRO A 142 -28.67 16.96 -8.22
C PRO A 142 -28.09 16.71 -6.83
N LEU A 143 -28.70 17.30 -5.81
CA LEU A 143 -28.17 17.29 -4.44
C LEU A 143 -28.18 15.89 -3.81
N GLU A 144 -29.02 15.00 -4.33
CA GLU A 144 -29.09 13.58 -3.99
C GLU A 144 -27.77 12.85 -4.26
N VAL A 145 -26.90 13.39 -5.14
CA VAL A 145 -25.53 12.90 -5.37
C VAL A 145 -24.61 13.17 -4.17
N LEU A 146 -24.97 14.13 -3.32
CA LEU A 146 -24.17 14.58 -2.18
C LEU A 146 -24.70 14.06 -0.83
N ASP A 147 -25.88 13.46 -0.79
CA ASP A 147 -26.51 12.87 0.41
C ASP A 147 -25.77 11.62 0.94
N SER A 148 -24.80 11.08 0.18
CA SER A 148 -23.92 9.98 0.59
C SER A 148 -22.44 10.33 0.40
N ALA A 149 -21.57 9.82 1.28
CA ALA A 149 -20.13 9.99 1.19
C ALA A 149 -19.36 8.71 1.58
N ARG A 150 -18.25 8.41 0.88
CA ARG A 150 -17.33 7.29 1.15
C ARG A 150 -16.19 7.77 2.03
N VAL A 151 -15.90 6.99 3.07
CA VAL A 151 -14.61 6.97 3.76
C VAL A 151 -14.08 5.54 3.79
N GLU A 152 -12.77 5.38 3.63
CA GLU A 152 -12.08 4.11 3.92
C GLU A 152 -11.47 4.18 5.33
N PRO A 153 -12.02 3.43 6.31
CA PRO A 153 -11.50 3.44 7.66
C PRO A 153 -10.24 2.54 7.76
N PRO A 154 -9.08 3.03 8.26
CA PRO A 154 -7.89 2.20 8.45
C PRO A 154 -8.10 0.97 9.37
N ALA A 155 -9.12 1.04 10.22
CA ALA A 155 -9.42 0.05 11.24
C ALA A 155 -10.25 -1.17 10.77
N LEU A 156 -10.76 -1.18 9.54
CA LEU A 156 -11.56 -2.30 9.00
C LEU A 156 -11.00 -2.75 7.64
N ALA A 157 -10.94 -4.07 7.44
CA ALA A 157 -10.49 -4.79 6.23
C ALA A 157 -9.05 -4.52 5.72
N GLY A 158 -8.46 -3.36 5.99
CA GLY A 158 -7.09 -3.03 5.55
C GLY A 158 -7.01 -1.98 4.44
N GLY A 159 -7.85 -0.95 4.46
CA GLY A 159 -7.57 0.26 3.71
C GLY A 159 -6.39 1.03 4.33
N THR A 160 -5.61 1.74 3.50
CA THR A 160 -4.60 2.70 3.97
C THR A 160 -5.19 3.94 4.62
N GLY A 161 -6.51 4.14 4.46
CA GLY A 161 -7.19 5.36 4.86
C GLY A 161 -7.34 6.39 3.74
N GLN A 162 -6.85 6.06 2.54
CA GLN A 162 -7.01 6.87 1.34
C GLN A 162 -8.30 6.54 0.60
N LEU A 163 -8.73 7.41 -0.30
CA LEU A 163 -9.77 7.08 -1.28
C LEU A 163 -9.13 6.96 -2.66
N ARG A 164 -9.00 5.73 -3.18
CA ARG A 164 -8.47 5.46 -4.52
C ARG A 164 -9.57 5.06 -5.50
N TYR A 165 -9.42 5.54 -6.73
CA TYR A 165 -10.19 5.16 -7.93
C TYR A 165 -9.20 4.96 -9.08
N THR A 166 -9.51 4.03 -9.99
CA THR A 166 -8.72 3.77 -11.18
C THR A 166 -9.67 3.67 -12.37
N LEU A 167 -9.51 4.53 -13.37
CA LEU A 167 -10.43 4.61 -14.53
C LEU A 167 -9.67 4.42 -15.86
N PRO A 168 -10.17 3.62 -16.81
CA PRO A 168 -9.58 3.52 -18.15
C PRO A 168 -10.06 4.71 -19.01
N VAL A 169 -9.14 5.57 -19.44
CA VAL A 169 -9.45 6.86 -20.11
C VAL A 169 -8.53 7.12 -21.29
N GLU A 170 -9.00 7.86 -22.30
CA GLU A 170 -8.20 8.20 -23.48
C GLU A 170 -7.09 9.21 -23.11
N PRO A 171 -5.81 8.98 -23.46
CA PRO A 171 -4.71 9.86 -23.06
C PRO A 171 -4.90 11.32 -23.49
N GLY A 172 -4.79 12.24 -22.54
CA GLY A 172 -4.94 13.67 -22.79
C GLY A 172 -5.40 14.51 -21.60
N PRO A 173 -5.71 15.80 -21.84
CA PRO A 173 -6.14 16.72 -20.80
C PRO A 173 -7.60 16.52 -20.38
N TYR A 174 -7.81 16.48 -19.06
CA TYR A 174 -9.13 16.44 -18.42
C TYR A 174 -9.22 17.46 -17.29
N GLN A 175 -10.45 17.83 -16.93
CA GLN A 175 -10.79 18.55 -15.71
C GLN A 175 -11.49 17.58 -14.76
N LEU A 176 -10.93 17.41 -13.56
CA LEU A 176 -11.51 16.59 -12.50
C LEU A 176 -12.18 17.51 -11.47
N ARG A 177 -13.50 17.38 -11.33
CA ARG A 177 -14.30 18.07 -10.31
C ARG A 177 -14.60 17.09 -9.18
N LEU A 178 -14.02 17.31 -8.00
CA LEU A 178 -14.27 16.54 -6.78
C LEU A 178 -15.38 17.21 -5.98
N HIS A 179 -16.33 16.45 -5.44
CA HIS A 179 -17.44 16.95 -4.62
C HIS A 179 -17.39 16.42 -3.19
N PHE A 180 -17.47 17.35 -2.24
CA PHE A 180 -17.33 17.12 -0.82
C PHE A 180 -18.60 17.53 -0.08
N SER A 181 -19.14 16.65 0.75
CA SER A 181 -20.18 16.94 1.73
C SER A 181 -19.87 16.22 3.04
N GLY A 182 -20.40 16.71 4.16
CA GLY A 182 -20.30 15.99 5.44
C GLY A 182 -20.26 16.90 6.67
N PRO A 183 -20.19 16.31 7.87
CA PRO A 183 -19.94 17.06 9.10
C PRO A 183 -18.52 17.66 9.06
N SER A 184 -18.43 18.98 9.21
CA SER A 184 -17.18 19.66 9.56
C SER A 184 -16.99 19.61 11.08
N ALA A 185 -15.81 19.18 11.55
CA ALA A 185 -15.39 19.34 12.94
C ALA A 185 -14.65 20.67 13.20
N GLY A 186 -14.60 21.55 12.18
CA GLY A 186 -13.84 22.81 12.13
C GLY A 186 -12.77 22.76 11.04
N SER A 187 -12.36 23.93 10.52
CA SER A 187 -11.20 24.01 9.60
C SER A 187 -9.95 23.36 10.22
N GLY A 188 -9.19 22.67 9.38
CA GLY A 188 -7.94 22.00 9.74
C GLY A 188 -8.09 20.61 10.36
N THR A 189 -9.31 20.09 10.58
CA THR A 189 -9.49 18.74 11.16
C THR A 189 -9.40 17.63 10.14
N ARG A 190 -9.73 17.87 8.87
CA ARG A 190 -9.74 16.88 7.79
C ARG A 190 -8.95 17.40 6.59
N LEU A 191 -7.71 16.94 6.46
CA LEU A 191 -6.74 17.42 5.48
C LEU A 191 -6.40 16.29 4.49
N ALA A 192 -6.42 16.57 3.20
CA ALA A 192 -6.07 15.58 2.18
C ALA A 192 -5.20 16.18 1.06
N GLN A 193 -4.16 15.45 0.66
CA GLN A 193 -3.47 15.72 -0.59
C GLN A 193 -4.20 14.99 -1.72
N LEU A 194 -4.52 15.70 -2.81
CA LEU A 194 -4.90 15.07 -4.06
C LEU A 194 -3.63 14.57 -4.76
N VAL A 195 -3.64 13.30 -5.17
CA VAL A 195 -2.59 12.64 -5.95
C VAL A 195 -3.24 12.06 -7.20
N ILE A 196 -2.58 12.24 -8.35
CA ILE A 196 -3.03 11.79 -9.67
C ILE A 196 -1.88 11.04 -10.33
N ASP A 197 -2.12 9.80 -10.75
CA ASP A 197 -1.11 8.91 -11.35
C ASP A 197 0.20 8.82 -10.52
N GLY A 198 0.08 8.91 -9.19
CA GLY A 198 1.18 8.89 -8.23
C GLY A 198 1.81 10.24 -7.87
N GLU A 199 1.49 11.32 -8.60
CA GLU A 199 2.06 12.67 -8.39
C GLU A 199 1.09 13.61 -7.64
N PRO A 200 1.55 14.38 -6.63
CA PRO A 200 0.71 15.35 -5.92
C PRO A 200 0.22 16.52 -6.80
N VAL A 201 -1.09 16.74 -6.83
CA VAL A 201 -1.74 17.83 -7.58
C VAL A 201 -2.28 18.90 -6.63
N GLY A 202 -1.78 20.13 -6.77
CA GLY A 202 -2.21 21.28 -5.99
C GLY A 202 -1.64 21.32 -4.55
N GLU A 203 -2.18 22.23 -3.74
CA GLU A 203 -1.89 22.30 -2.30
C GLU A 203 -2.83 21.35 -1.52
N VAL A 204 -2.46 20.98 -0.29
CA VAL A 204 -3.29 20.17 0.62
C VAL A 204 -4.66 20.82 0.83
N LEU A 205 -5.72 20.05 0.59
CA LEU A 205 -7.11 20.47 0.70
C LEU A 205 -7.59 20.38 2.16
N ASP A 206 -8.05 21.49 2.73
CA ASP A 206 -8.82 21.49 3.99
C ASP A 206 -10.28 21.15 3.72
N LEU A 207 -10.57 19.84 3.64
CA LEU A 207 -11.89 19.30 3.36
C LEU A 207 -12.92 19.73 4.42
N SER A 208 -12.48 19.94 5.65
CA SER A 208 -13.32 20.41 6.75
C SER A 208 -13.65 21.90 6.72
N ALA A 209 -12.80 22.75 6.12
CA ALA A 209 -13.14 24.14 5.79
C ALA A 209 -14.04 24.22 4.56
N LEU A 210 -13.81 23.40 3.53
CA LEU A 210 -14.64 23.35 2.32
C LEU A 210 -16.12 23.07 2.65
N VAL A 211 -16.40 22.23 3.65
CA VAL A 211 -17.76 21.90 4.12
C VAL A 211 -18.19 22.64 5.40
N GLU A 212 -17.55 23.76 5.76
CA GLU A 212 -17.90 24.52 6.97
C GLU A 212 -19.38 24.98 6.94
N GLY A 213 -20.06 24.88 8.08
CA GLY A 213 -21.47 25.22 8.21
C GLY A 213 -22.45 24.16 7.68
N GLY A 214 -21.95 23.01 7.20
CA GLY A 214 -22.79 21.93 6.66
C GLY A 214 -23.25 22.17 5.22
N ALA A 215 -22.56 23.06 4.49
CA ALA A 215 -22.69 23.15 3.05
C ALA A 215 -21.80 22.09 2.38
N ALA A 216 -22.19 21.61 1.20
CA ALA A 216 -21.30 20.89 0.30
C ALA A 216 -20.47 21.86 -0.55
N ALA A 217 -19.34 21.41 -1.08
CA ALA A 217 -18.46 22.18 -1.94
C ALA A 217 -17.82 21.31 -3.01
N SER A 218 -17.43 21.93 -4.13
CA SER A 218 -16.63 21.27 -5.17
C SER A 218 -15.25 21.92 -5.31
N VAL A 219 -14.27 21.14 -5.76
CA VAL A 219 -12.94 21.58 -6.19
C VAL A 219 -12.71 21.09 -7.61
N VAL A 220 -12.23 21.95 -8.51
CA VAL A 220 -11.85 21.58 -9.89
C VAL A 220 -10.33 21.64 -10.03
N VAL A 221 -9.73 20.63 -10.66
CA VAL A 221 -8.32 20.63 -11.07
C VAL A 221 -8.18 20.24 -12.53
N GLU A 222 -7.19 20.82 -13.21
CA GLU A 222 -6.73 20.39 -14.54
C GLU A 222 -5.73 19.23 -14.35
N ILE A 223 -5.86 18.16 -15.13
CA ILE A 223 -5.00 16.96 -15.12
C ILE A 223 -4.69 16.49 -16.54
N GLU A 224 -3.61 15.74 -16.73
CA GLU A 224 -3.23 15.11 -18.00
C GLU A 224 -3.13 13.60 -17.77
N ALA A 225 -4.17 12.85 -18.14
CA ALA A 225 -4.25 11.41 -17.93
C ALA A 225 -3.52 10.62 -19.03
N GLN A 226 -3.06 9.42 -18.70
CA GLN A 226 -2.55 8.44 -19.68
C GLN A 226 -3.68 7.46 -20.06
N ALA A 227 -3.37 6.19 -20.34
CA ALA A 227 -4.41 5.18 -20.67
C ALA A 227 -5.25 4.73 -19.45
N TRP A 228 -4.72 4.98 -18.24
CA TRP A 228 -5.42 4.88 -16.98
C TRP A 228 -5.28 6.21 -16.24
N LEU A 229 -6.26 6.51 -15.39
CA LEU A 229 -6.28 7.61 -14.44
C LEU A 229 -6.46 7.04 -13.03
N ASP A 230 -5.39 7.04 -12.24
CA ASP A 230 -5.40 6.75 -10.81
C ASP A 230 -5.68 8.06 -10.05
N ILE A 231 -6.81 8.13 -9.33
CA ILE A 231 -7.23 9.27 -8.51
C ILE A 231 -7.15 8.87 -7.04
N GLU A 232 -6.34 9.58 -6.26
CA GLU A 232 -6.08 9.30 -4.85
C GLU A 232 -6.31 10.54 -3.98
N LEU A 233 -7.15 10.42 -2.94
CA LEU A 233 -7.17 11.38 -1.83
C LEU A 233 -6.41 10.78 -0.64
N VAL A 234 -5.20 11.28 -0.42
CA VAL A 234 -4.28 10.85 0.63
C VAL A 234 -4.54 11.67 1.89
N GLY A 235 -5.03 11.04 2.96
CA GLY A 235 -5.23 11.71 4.25
C GLY A 235 -3.89 12.16 4.86
N VAL A 236 -3.81 13.40 5.34
CA VAL A 236 -2.60 13.90 6.01
C VAL A 236 -2.49 13.29 7.41
N PRO A 237 -1.31 12.76 7.82
CA PRO A 237 -1.10 12.17 9.13
C PRO A 237 -1.61 13.05 10.30
N GLY A 238 -2.36 12.45 11.21
CA GLY A 238 -2.95 13.12 12.37
C GLY A 238 -4.24 13.90 12.11
N SER A 239 -4.70 14.02 10.86
CA SER A 239 -6.03 14.56 10.53
C SER A 239 -7.09 13.45 10.42
N GLU A 240 -8.36 13.83 10.40
CA GLU A 240 -9.47 12.93 10.08
C GLU A 240 -9.37 12.41 8.65
N MET A 241 -9.89 11.20 8.43
CA MET A 241 -9.87 10.55 7.12
C MET A 241 -10.56 11.38 6.03
N PRO A 242 -10.07 11.35 4.78
CA PRO A 242 -10.76 11.98 3.66
C PRO A 242 -12.17 11.39 3.48
N LEU A 243 -13.10 12.28 3.17
CA LEU A 243 -14.44 11.96 2.69
C LEU A 243 -14.56 12.49 1.27
N LEU A 244 -15.23 11.75 0.39
CA LEU A 244 -15.66 12.20 -0.93
C LEU A 244 -17.13 11.79 -1.11
N SER A 245 -17.90 12.55 -1.87
CA SER A 245 -19.33 12.30 -2.10
C SER A 245 -19.61 11.95 -3.56
N ALA A 246 -18.94 12.66 -4.47
CA ALA A 246 -18.90 12.31 -5.89
C ALA A 246 -17.65 12.89 -6.57
N PHE A 247 -17.41 12.48 -7.81
CA PHE A 247 -16.58 13.25 -8.73
C PHE A 247 -17.13 13.21 -10.16
N GLU A 248 -16.71 14.19 -10.96
CA GLU A 248 -16.99 14.32 -12.38
C GLU A 248 -15.69 14.53 -13.14
N LEU A 249 -15.56 13.88 -14.30
CA LEU A 249 -14.43 14.02 -15.21
C LEU A 249 -14.90 14.61 -16.53
N PHE A 250 -14.32 15.74 -16.93
CA PHE A 250 -14.66 16.47 -18.16
C PHE A 250 -13.46 16.48 -19.10
N GLY A 251 -13.66 16.30 -20.40
CA GLY A 251 -12.55 16.28 -21.36
C GLY A 251 -13.00 15.98 -22.78
N ALA A 252 -12.04 15.89 -23.70
CA ALA A 252 -12.29 15.51 -25.10
C ALA A 252 -12.05 14.02 -25.38
N GLY A 253 -11.38 13.31 -24.48
CA GLY A 253 -11.19 11.86 -24.52
C GLY A 253 -12.38 11.12 -23.89
N ALA A 254 -12.62 9.88 -24.30
CA ALA A 254 -13.68 9.02 -23.76
C ALA A 254 -13.18 8.19 -22.55
N LEU A 255 -14.08 7.41 -21.94
CA LEU A 255 -13.70 6.16 -21.30
C LEU A 255 -13.16 5.19 -22.36
N ARG A 256 -12.19 4.34 -22.00
CA ARG A 256 -11.66 3.29 -22.88
C ARG A 256 -12.27 1.94 -22.56
N ASP A 257 -12.40 1.10 -23.59
CA ASP A 257 -12.75 -0.32 -23.45
C ASP A 257 -11.58 -1.20 -22.93
N GLY A 258 -10.50 -0.58 -22.43
CA GLY A 258 -9.29 -1.26 -21.96
C GLY A 258 -7.97 -0.52 -22.29
N PRO A 259 -6.81 -1.08 -21.91
CA PRO A 259 -5.47 -0.55 -22.21
C PRO A 259 -5.14 -0.58 -23.72
N ASP A 260 -3.91 -0.15 -24.08
CA ASP A 260 -3.42 -0.19 -25.47
C ASP A 260 -2.87 -1.57 -25.90
N GLY A 261 -2.47 -2.41 -24.93
CA GLY A 261 -1.97 -3.76 -25.15
C GLY A 261 -3.05 -4.83 -25.24
N VAL A 262 -2.62 -6.08 -25.39
CA VAL A 262 -3.49 -7.26 -25.26
C VAL A 262 -3.86 -7.43 -23.78
N VAL A 263 -5.12 -7.82 -23.53
CA VAL A 263 -5.61 -8.21 -22.21
C VAL A 263 -5.78 -9.73 -22.17
N PHE A 264 -5.22 -10.37 -21.15
CA PHE A 264 -5.45 -11.78 -20.84
C PHE A 264 -6.34 -11.94 -19.60
N HIS A 265 -7.46 -12.65 -19.74
CA HIS A 265 -8.45 -12.83 -18.67
C HIS A 265 -8.23 -14.13 -17.89
N ILE A 266 -8.23 -14.03 -16.56
CA ILE A 266 -8.14 -15.13 -15.61
C ILE A 266 -9.39 -15.16 -14.72
N THR A 267 -9.98 -16.35 -14.54
CA THR A 267 -11.12 -16.60 -13.64
C THR A 267 -10.90 -17.87 -12.78
N PRO A 268 -11.58 -18.05 -11.63
CA PRO A 268 -11.34 -19.21 -10.75
C PRO A 268 -11.74 -20.54 -11.39
N ALA A 269 -12.70 -20.51 -12.30
CA ALA A 269 -13.18 -21.66 -13.08
C ALA A 269 -12.54 -21.76 -14.48
N GLY A 270 -11.54 -20.91 -14.77
CA GLY A 270 -10.91 -20.82 -16.08
C GLY A 270 -10.17 -22.08 -16.52
N GLY A 271 -9.98 -22.20 -17.83
CA GLY A 271 -9.33 -23.33 -18.49
C GLY A 271 -9.21 -23.19 -20.01
N GLY A 272 -9.52 -22.00 -20.54
CA GLY A 272 -9.30 -21.58 -21.92
C GLY A 272 -7.90 -20.98 -22.13
N THR A 273 -7.76 -20.15 -23.16
CA THR A 273 -6.50 -19.47 -23.50
C THR A 273 -6.26 -18.18 -22.73
N GLY A 274 -7.31 -17.56 -22.19
CA GLY A 274 -7.29 -16.21 -21.62
C GLY A 274 -7.60 -15.09 -22.62
N ALA A 275 -7.85 -15.39 -23.89
CA ALA A 275 -8.01 -14.37 -24.94
C ALA A 275 -9.32 -13.54 -24.86
N SER A 276 -10.28 -13.93 -23.99
CA SER A 276 -11.45 -13.13 -23.62
C SER A 276 -12.06 -13.66 -22.31
N LEU A 277 -13.06 -12.96 -21.77
CA LEU A 277 -13.80 -13.39 -20.58
C LEU A 277 -14.65 -14.66 -20.81
N GLU A 278 -14.96 -15.00 -22.07
CA GLU A 278 -15.65 -16.23 -22.48
C GLU A 278 -14.71 -17.43 -22.71
N ASP A 279 -13.40 -17.19 -22.91
CA ASP A 279 -12.36 -18.23 -22.96
C ASP A 279 -11.27 -18.02 -21.87
N PRO A 280 -11.63 -17.82 -20.59
CA PRO A 280 -10.69 -17.35 -19.57
C PRO A 280 -9.72 -18.45 -19.16
N ALA A 281 -8.48 -18.04 -18.87
CA ALA A 281 -7.44 -18.93 -18.36
C ALA A 281 -7.61 -19.20 -16.85
N SER A 282 -7.03 -20.30 -16.37
CA SER A 282 -6.87 -20.54 -14.94
C SER A 282 -5.68 -19.74 -14.38
N LEU A 283 -5.69 -19.43 -13.08
CA LEU A 283 -4.54 -18.81 -12.39
C LEU A 283 -3.24 -19.61 -12.56
N SER A 284 -3.33 -20.94 -12.74
CA SER A 284 -2.15 -21.79 -12.98
C SER A 284 -1.41 -21.50 -14.30
N GLN A 285 -2.06 -20.81 -15.24
CA GLN A 285 -1.50 -20.42 -16.54
C GLN A 285 -0.81 -19.04 -16.50
N LEU A 286 -0.98 -18.25 -15.42
CA LEU A 286 -0.42 -16.89 -15.32
C LEU A 286 1.08 -16.78 -15.70
N PRO A 287 1.99 -17.68 -15.27
CA PRO A 287 3.41 -17.59 -15.67
C PRO A 287 3.67 -17.88 -17.16
N GLY A 288 2.73 -18.55 -17.84
CA GLY A 288 2.75 -18.72 -19.29
C GLY A 288 2.25 -17.47 -20.01
N LEU A 289 1.14 -16.89 -19.54
CA LEU A 289 0.58 -15.66 -20.10
C LEU A 289 1.58 -14.49 -20.03
N ILE A 290 2.26 -14.30 -18.89
CA ILE A 290 3.33 -13.28 -18.74
C ILE A 290 4.51 -13.55 -19.69
N ALA A 291 4.72 -14.79 -20.14
CA ALA A 291 5.80 -15.16 -21.07
C ALA A 291 5.40 -15.14 -22.55
N ASP A 292 4.10 -15.15 -22.85
CA ASP A 292 3.52 -15.03 -24.20
C ASP A 292 3.09 -13.58 -24.54
N ALA A 293 2.98 -12.71 -23.53
CA ALA A 293 2.63 -11.29 -23.63
C ALA A 293 3.77 -10.39 -24.17
N GLU A 294 3.41 -9.27 -24.79
CA GLU A 294 4.33 -8.20 -25.20
C GLU A 294 4.40 -7.08 -24.11
N PRO A 295 5.49 -6.30 -24.03
CA PRO A 295 5.61 -5.21 -23.05
C PRO A 295 4.51 -4.15 -23.20
N GLY A 296 3.74 -3.92 -22.13
CA GLY A 296 2.55 -3.05 -22.14
C GLY A 296 1.21 -3.79 -22.16
N ASP A 297 1.22 -5.13 -22.30
CA ASP A 297 0.02 -5.97 -22.12
C ASP A 297 -0.39 -6.07 -20.64
N GLU A 298 -1.68 -6.36 -20.39
CA GLU A 298 -2.21 -6.60 -19.05
C GLU A 298 -2.76 -8.04 -18.89
N ILE A 299 -2.66 -8.59 -17.67
CA ILE A 299 -3.36 -9.81 -17.26
C ILE A 299 -4.36 -9.44 -16.16
N TRP A 300 -5.65 -9.59 -16.47
CA TRP A 300 -6.77 -9.28 -15.60
C TRP A 300 -7.24 -10.51 -14.84
N ILE A 301 -7.29 -10.39 -13.51
CA ILE A 301 -7.77 -11.44 -12.60
C ILE A 301 -9.11 -10.97 -12.03
N HIS A 302 -10.20 -11.64 -12.43
CA HIS A 302 -11.55 -11.18 -12.14
C HIS A 302 -11.97 -11.50 -10.69
N ALA A 303 -12.46 -10.49 -9.96
CA ALA A 303 -13.11 -10.64 -8.67
C ALA A 303 -14.58 -11.12 -8.82
N GLY A 304 -15.30 -11.28 -7.71
CA GLY A 304 -16.72 -11.70 -7.68
C GLY A 304 -16.93 -13.19 -7.97
N MET A 305 -16.18 -13.77 -8.92
CA MET A 305 -16.34 -15.14 -9.42
C MET A 305 -15.91 -16.27 -8.45
N GLY A 306 -15.49 -15.94 -7.22
CA GLY A 306 -15.06 -16.88 -6.18
C GLY A 306 -13.56 -16.85 -5.86
N ASP A 307 -13.14 -17.71 -4.93
CA ASP A 307 -11.75 -17.78 -4.43
C ASP A 307 -10.81 -18.51 -5.40
N TYR A 308 -9.61 -17.97 -5.56
CA TYR A 308 -8.52 -18.56 -6.34
C TYR A 308 -7.64 -19.45 -5.46
N MET A 309 -7.85 -20.77 -5.54
CA MET A 309 -7.13 -21.72 -4.68
C MET A 309 -5.66 -21.93 -5.10
N VAL A 310 -4.73 -21.33 -4.36
CA VAL A 310 -3.27 -21.45 -4.55
C VAL A 310 -2.76 -22.78 -4.00
N ASN A 311 -2.89 -23.83 -4.81
CA ASN A 311 -2.43 -25.19 -4.48
C ASN A 311 -0.94 -25.43 -4.79
N SER A 312 -0.31 -24.53 -5.54
CA SER A 312 1.10 -24.61 -5.94
C SER A 312 1.66 -23.21 -6.26
N GLU A 313 2.97 -23.05 -6.06
CA GLU A 313 3.73 -21.84 -6.43
C GLU A 313 3.63 -21.52 -7.93
N LEU A 314 3.33 -20.26 -8.24
CA LEU A 314 3.38 -19.66 -9.57
C LEU A 314 4.78 -19.10 -9.81
N GLY A 315 5.59 -19.84 -10.56
CA GLY A 315 6.99 -19.48 -10.81
C GLY A 315 7.16 -18.66 -12.09
N ILE A 316 7.40 -17.36 -11.95
CA ILE A 316 7.49 -16.39 -13.05
C ILE A 316 8.97 -16.12 -13.39
N ASN A 317 9.29 -15.99 -14.68
CA ASN A 317 10.65 -15.76 -15.21
C ASN A 317 10.61 -14.95 -16.53
N ALA A 318 9.59 -14.11 -16.69
CA ALA A 318 9.34 -13.24 -17.82
C ALA A 318 8.63 -11.97 -17.29
N GLY A 319 8.71 -10.88 -18.04
CA GLY A 319 8.18 -9.57 -17.66
C GLY A 319 8.35 -8.53 -18.78
N GLY A 320 8.05 -7.27 -18.48
CA GLY A 320 7.90 -6.21 -19.49
C GLY A 320 9.20 -5.49 -19.85
N SER A 321 9.12 -4.16 -19.92
CA SER A 321 10.26 -3.25 -20.13
C SER A 321 10.08 -1.94 -19.35
N ALA A 322 11.16 -1.21 -19.07
CA ALA A 322 11.09 0.03 -18.28
C ALA A 322 10.14 1.12 -18.84
N ASP A 323 9.94 1.16 -20.16
CA ASP A 323 9.01 2.09 -20.81
C ASP A 323 7.57 1.52 -20.93
N ALA A 324 7.39 0.22 -20.66
CA ALA A 324 6.14 -0.53 -20.80
C ALA A 324 6.18 -1.83 -19.96
N PRO A 325 5.84 -1.79 -18.65
CA PRO A 325 5.79 -2.98 -17.81
C PRO A 325 4.60 -3.89 -18.19
N ILE A 326 4.62 -5.15 -17.73
CA ILE A 326 3.44 -6.03 -17.79
C ILE A 326 2.66 -5.88 -16.49
N VAL A 327 1.35 -5.62 -16.59
CA VAL A 327 0.49 -5.35 -15.42
C VAL A 327 -0.37 -6.56 -15.09
N ILE A 328 -0.31 -7.04 -13.84
CA ILE A 328 -1.18 -8.09 -13.30
C ILE A 328 -2.21 -7.41 -12.39
N ARG A 329 -3.43 -7.21 -12.89
CA ARG A 329 -4.45 -6.35 -12.28
C ARG A 329 -5.66 -7.14 -11.77
N GLY A 330 -6.08 -6.86 -10.54
CA GLY A 330 -7.42 -7.22 -10.04
C GLY A 330 -8.49 -6.30 -10.63
N VAL A 331 -9.53 -6.90 -11.22
CA VAL A 331 -10.67 -6.22 -11.85
C VAL A 331 -12.01 -6.80 -11.36
N GLY A 332 -13.12 -6.14 -11.65
CA GLY A 332 -14.48 -6.59 -11.34
C GLY A 332 -14.89 -7.88 -12.07
N GLU A 333 -16.12 -8.35 -11.85
CA GLU A 333 -16.64 -9.52 -12.57
C GLU A 333 -16.68 -9.24 -14.08
N ASP A 334 -17.10 -8.03 -14.45
CA ASP A 334 -17.26 -7.48 -15.80
C ASP A 334 -16.15 -6.49 -16.21
N TRP A 335 -15.01 -6.50 -15.50
CA TRP A 335 -13.81 -5.64 -15.66
C TRP A 335 -13.98 -4.11 -15.66
N HIS A 336 -15.16 -3.55 -15.89
CA HIS A 336 -15.41 -2.10 -15.86
C HIS A 336 -15.14 -1.48 -14.47
N ASP A 337 -15.24 -2.28 -13.41
CA ASP A 337 -14.98 -1.91 -12.02
C ASP A 337 -13.59 -2.37 -11.51
N THR A 338 -13.05 -1.65 -10.53
CA THR A 338 -11.92 -2.14 -9.72
C THR A 338 -12.39 -3.27 -8.78
N GLY A 339 -11.80 -4.45 -8.90
CA GLY A 339 -12.13 -5.61 -8.05
C GLY A 339 -10.89 -6.22 -7.41
N ARG A 340 -11.01 -6.74 -6.19
CA ARG A 340 -9.90 -7.38 -5.46
C ARG A 340 -10.09 -8.91 -5.41
N PRO A 341 -9.61 -9.69 -6.41
CA PRO A 341 -9.68 -11.16 -6.39
C PRO A 341 -8.91 -11.74 -5.21
N ASN A 342 -9.47 -12.77 -4.57
CA ASN A 342 -8.91 -13.38 -3.37
C ASN A 342 -8.14 -14.67 -3.68
N LEU A 343 -6.82 -14.65 -3.48
CA LEU A 343 -5.92 -15.78 -3.70
C LEU A 343 -5.68 -16.51 -2.37
N VAL A 344 -6.30 -17.68 -2.23
CA VAL A 344 -6.41 -18.42 -0.97
C VAL A 344 -5.43 -19.60 -0.94
N GLY A 345 -4.53 -19.58 0.02
CA GLY A 345 -3.52 -20.62 0.25
C GLY A 345 -3.99 -21.71 1.22
N THR A 346 -3.01 -22.37 1.85
CA THR A 346 -3.21 -23.57 2.67
C THR A 346 -2.71 -23.43 4.12
N ARG A 347 -2.30 -22.23 4.56
CA ARG A 347 -1.92 -21.95 5.95
C ARG A 347 -3.11 -22.18 6.89
N ALA A 348 -2.86 -22.68 8.09
CA ALA A 348 -3.89 -22.86 9.11
C ALA A 348 -4.50 -21.50 9.52
N ASP A 349 -5.82 -21.45 9.62
CA ASP A 349 -6.60 -20.28 10.05
C ASP A 349 -7.63 -20.70 11.12
N PRO A 350 -7.54 -20.22 12.37
CA PRO A 350 -6.45 -19.38 12.90
C PRO A 350 -5.11 -20.13 12.89
N TRP A 351 -4.02 -19.39 12.77
CA TRP A 351 -2.68 -19.98 12.71
C TRP A 351 -2.24 -20.62 14.04
N THR A 352 -1.59 -21.78 13.94
CA THR A 352 -0.92 -22.47 15.07
C THR A 352 0.42 -23.09 14.61
N PRO A 353 1.39 -23.32 15.52
CA PRO A 353 2.69 -23.91 15.18
C PRO A 353 2.60 -25.34 14.62
N GLU A 354 1.62 -26.13 15.05
CA GLU A 354 1.34 -27.49 14.55
C GLU A 354 0.45 -27.50 13.30
N GLY A 355 0.03 -26.32 12.83
CA GLY A 355 -0.83 -26.15 11.66
C GLY A 355 -0.07 -26.27 10.35
N ALA A 356 -0.81 -26.22 9.23
CA ALA A 356 -0.21 -26.05 7.92
C ALA A 356 0.44 -24.65 7.83
N THR A 357 1.67 -24.58 7.32
CA THR A 357 2.45 -23.33 7.25
C THR A 357 2.08 -22.43 6.06
N GLY A 358 1.48 -23.00 5.01
CA GLY A 358 1.18 -22.35 3.74
C GLY A 358 2.33 -22.43 2.71
N GLY A 359 2.02 -22.13 1.44
CA GLY A 359 3.00 -22.07 0.34
C GLY A 359 3.32 -20.63 -0.11
N THR A 360 4.38 -20.45 -0.91
CA THR A 360 4.64 -19.19 -1.63
C THR A 360 3.65 -19.05 -2.79
N VAL A 361 3.10 -17.85 -3.04
CA VAL A 361 2.21 -17.61 -4.20
C VAL A 361 3.04 -17.40 -5.47
N PHE A 362 3.73 -16.27 -5.57
CA PHE A 362 4.57 -15.92 -6.71
C PHE A 362 6.04 -16.12 -6.35
N ARG A 363 6.75 -16.97 -7.10
CA ARG A 363 8.22 -17.00 -7.08
C ARG A 363 8.74 -16.30 -8.32
N LEU A 364 9.29 -15.11 -8.13
CA LEU A 364 9.94 -14.35 -9.19
C LEU A 364 11.40 -14.83 -9.34
N ARG A 365 11.82 -15.06 -10.58
CA ARG A 365 13.15 -15.55 -10.97
C ARG A 365 13.76 -14.60 -12.01
N PRO A 366 15.08 -14.59 -12.24
CA PRO A 366 15.71 -13.70 -13.23
C PRO A 366 14.96 -13.67 -14.56
N GLY A 367 14.68 -12.47 -15.08
CA GLY A 367 13.78 -12.23 -16.21
C GLY A 367 12.36 -11.83 -15.82
N ALA A 368 11.99 -11.84 -14.53
CA ALA A 368 10.69 -11.38 -14.01
C ALA A 368 10.69 -9.87 -13.66
N ASP A 369 11.30 -9.08 -14.54
CA ASP A 369 11.57 -7.65 -14.41
C ASP A 369 10.41 -6.82 -14.99
N HIS A 370 10.25 -5.56 -14.59
CA HIS A 370 9.20 -4.66 -15.11
C HIS A 370 7.78 -5.26 -14.96
N LEU A 371 7.42 -5.62 -13.72
CA LEU A 371 6.14 -6.23 -13.36
C LEU A 371 5.39 -5.36 -12.34
N ARG A 372 4.13 -5.02 -12.65
CA ARG A 372 3.25 -4.24 -11.78
C ARG A 372 2.05 -5.07 -11.33
N PHE A 373 1.98 -5.42 -10.05
CA PHE A 373 0.86 -6.16 -9.44
C PHE A 373 -0.10 -5.18 -8.75
N ILE A 374 -1.38 -5.15 -9.13
CA ILE A 374 -2.35 -4.15 -8.65
C ILE A 374 -3.65 -4.81 -8.19
N ASN A 375 -4.28 -4.29 -7.13
CA ASN A 375 -5.63 -4.68 -6.66
C ASN A 375 -5.75 -6.16 -6.24
N LEU A 376 -4.78 -6.76 -5.55
CA LEU A 376 -4.82 -8.20 -5.24
C LEU A 376 -5.11 -8.52 -3.77
N GLY A 377 -5.96 -9.52 -3.53
CA GLY A 377 -6.32 -10.02 -2.21
C GLY A 377 -5.68 -11.37 -1.93
N PHE A 378 -5.24 -11.61 -0.69
CA PHE A 378 -4.60 -12.87 -0.28
C PHE A 378 -5.09 -13.34 1.07
N ALA A 379 -5.32 -14.65 1.20
CA ALA A 379 -5.57 -15.31 2.47
C ALA A 379 -4.69 -16.54 2.64
N ASN A 380 -4.26 -16.81 3.88
CA ASN A 380 -3.73 -18.12 4.29
C ASN A 380 -2.46 -18.55 3.54
N GLN A 381 -1.52 -17.62 3.34
CA GLN A 381 -0.29 -17.85 2.56
C GLN A 381 0.95 -18.14 3.40
N GLY A 382 1.91 -18.84 2.80
CA GLY A 382 3.17 -19.24 3.43
C GLY A 382 4.22 -18.13 3.45
N ASN A 383 5.49 -18.54 3.35
CA ASN A 383 6.60 -17.58 3.36
C ASN A 383 6.74 -16.86 2.02
N GLY A 384 6.23 -15.63 1.98
CA GLY A 384 6.17 -14.77 0.81
C GLY A 384 4.90 -15.02 -0.01
N VAL A 385 4.04 -14.01 -0.12
CA VAL A 385 3.11 -13.91 -1.25
C VAL A 385 3.93 -13.68 -2.51
N TRP A 386 4.84 -12.70 -2.49
CA TRP A 386 5.93 -12.60 -3.44
C TRP A 386 7.23 -13.06 -2.80
N ARG A 387 8.05 -13.77 -3.59
CA ARG A 387 9.41 -14.11 -3.22
C ARG A 387 10.33 -14.08 -4.43
N THR A 388 11.30 -13.16 -4.45
CA THR A 388 12.33 -13.14 -5.49
C THR A 388 13.40 -14.20 -5.19
N THR A 389 14.10 -14.69 -6.22
CA THR A 389 15.13 -15.73 -6.09
C THR A 389 16.40 -15.48 -6.89
N GLY A 390 16.48 -14.33 -7.53
CA GLY A 390 17.62 -13.78 -8.23
C GLY A 390 17.39 -12.28 -8.38
N ASN A 391 18.37 -11.56 -8.92
CA ASN A 391 18.27 -10.11 -9.05
C ASN A 391 17.13 -9.73 -10.01
N LEU A 392 16.45 -8.61 -9.74
CA LEU A 392 15.35 -8.06 -10.54
C LEU A 392 15.42 -6.53 -10.63
N GLU A 393 14.81 -5.97 -11.67
CA GLU A 393 14.63 -4.52 -11.88
C GLU A 393 13.13 -4.16 -11.98
N ASP A 394 12.73 -3.02 -11.41
CA ASP A 394 11.39 -2.40 -11.57
C ASP A 394 10.22 -3.34 -11.21
N LEU A 395 10.07 -3.60 -9.90
CA LEU A 395 9.00 -4.43 -9.35
C LEU A 395 8.05 -3.56 -8.52
N GLN A 396 6.78 -3.53 -8.91
CA GLN A 396 5.77 -2.66 -8.32
C GLN A 396 4.60 -3.51 -7.78
N ILE A 397 4.20 -3.28 -6.53
CA ILE A 397 3.13 -4.02 -5.85
C ILE A 397 2.21 -3.00 -5.16
N GLU A 398 0.93 -2.98 -5.56
CA GLU A 398 -0.03 -1.92 -5.28
C GLU A 398 -1.44 -2.40 -4.89
N ASN A 399 -2.09 -1.68 -3.98
CA ASN A 399 -3.47 -1.91 -3.52
C ASN A 399 -3.72 -3.38 -3.10
N VAL A 400 -2.86 -3.86 -2.20
CA VAL A 400 -2.83 -5.26 -1.76
C VAL A 400 -3.37 -5.42 -0.35
N VAL A 401 -4.30 -6.37 -0.16
CA VAL A 401 -4.75 -6.80 1.17
C VAL A 401 -4.39 -8.25 1.38
N ALA A 402 -3.70 -8.55 2.48
CA ALA A 402 -3.31 -9.90 2.87
C ALA A 402 -3.69 -10.23 4.32
N HIS A 403 -4.39 -11.34 4.52
CA HIS A 403 -4.75 -11.88 5.83
C HIS A 403 -4.07 -13.23 6.07
N ASN A 404 -3.57 -13.44 7.30
CA ASN A 404 -2.95 -14.68 7.75
C ASN A 404 -1.84 -15.19 6.81
N VAL A 405 -0.70 -14.51 6.79
CA VAL A 405 0.47 -14.88 5.98
C VAL A 405 1.70 -15.10 6.85
N HIS A 406 2.66 -15.95 6.46
CA HIS A 406 3.95 -15.95 7.17
C HIS A 406 4.75 -14.68 6.82
N ARG A 407 4.78 -14.32 5.53
CA ARG A 407 5.24 -13.01 5.01
C ARG A 407 4.49 -12.58 3.77
N LEU A 408 4.39 -11.27 3.52
CA LEU A 408 3.98 -10.76 2.22
C LEU A 408 5.14 -10.80 1.21
N PHE A 409 6.32 -10.29 1.58
CA PHE A 409 7.47 -10.13 0.70
C PHE A 409 8.78 -10.62 1.34
N GLU A 410 9.62 -11.32 0.57
CA GLU A 410 11.02 -11.61 0.92
C GLU A 410 11.86 -11.77 -0.36
N ASP A 411 12.95 -11.02 -0.50
CA ASP A 411 14.00 -11.32 -1.49
C ASP A 411 14.93 -12.43 -0.95
N TYR A 412 15.08 -13.56 -1.64
CA TYR A 412 15.91 -14.65 -1.12
C TYR A 412 16.45 -15.53 -2.24
N ALA A 413 17.76 -15.43 -2.49
CA ALA A 413 18.49 -16.11 -3.55
C ALA A 413 18.19 -17.63 -3.58
N GLY A 414 17.94 -18.16 -4.77
CA GLY A 414 17.53 -19.54 -4.98
C GLY A 414 17.81 -20.03 -6.39
N GLY A 415 17.49 -21.29 -6.68
CA GLY A 415 17.67 -21.91 -8.00
C GLY A 415 19.13 -22.14 -8.45
N GLY A 416 20.09 -21.42 -7.87
CA GLY A 416 21.50 -21.40 -8.25
C GLY A 416 22.16 -20.04 -7.99
N GLU A 417 21.35 -18.97 -7.83
CA GLU A 417 21.84 -17.61 -7.59
C GLU A 417 22.43 -17.44 -6.19
N THR A 418 23.35 -16.49 -6.05
CA THR A 418 23.97 -16.09 -4.77
C THR A 418 23.34 -14.86 -4.14
N GLU A 419 22.66 -14.04 -4.95
CA GLU A 419 22.06 -12.75 -4.62
C GLU A 419 20.61 -12.71 -5.11
N SER A 420 19.83 -11.76 -4.61
CA SER A 420 18.43 -11.54 -5.01
C SER A 420 18.07 -10.06 -5.05
N THR A 421 19.07 -9.21 -5.31
CA THR A 421 19.04 -7.75 -5.28
C THR A 421 17.95 -7.20 -6.18
N ILE A 422 17.11 -6.30 -5.65
CA ILE A 422 16.10 -5.59 -6.42
C ILE A 422 16.52 -4.13 -6.58
N THR A 423 16.39 -3.58 -7.78
CA THR A 423 16.57 -2.15 -8.07
C THR A 423 15.22 -1.58 -8.51
N GLY A 424 14.74 -0.49 -7.89
CA GLY A 424 13.43 0.06 -8.22
C GLY A 424 12.29 -0.79 -7.66
N LEU A 425 12.22 -0.96 -6.34
CA LEU A 425 11.13 -1.69 -5.68
C LEU A 425 10.08 -0.72 -5.13
N VAL A 426 8.83 -0.84 -5.58
CA VAL A 426 7.70 -0.08 -5.03
C VAL A 426 6.73 -1.03 -4.31
N LEU A 427 6.52 -0.77 -3.02
CA LEU A 427 5.49 -1.39 -2.18
C LEU A 427 4.53 -0.27 -1.72
N LYS A 428 3.40 -0.09 -2.40
CA LYS A 428 2.43 0.99 -2.11
C LYS A 428 1.03 0.46 -1.82
N ASP A 429 0.27 1.14 -0.97
CA ASP A 429 -1.13 0.80 -0.68
C ASP A 429 -1.33 -0.66 -0.22
N ILE A 430 -0.62 -1.06 0.84
CA ILE A 430 -0.61 -2.46 1.29
C ILE A 430 -1.11 -2.56 2.73
N SER A 431 -2.08 -3.44 2.99
CA SER A 431 -2.41 -3.90 4.34
C SER A 431 -2.13 -5.38 4.53
N VAL A 432 -1.35 -5.71 5.55
CA VAL A 432 -1.12 -7.09 6.00
C VAL A 432 -1.61 -7.25 7.44
N ARG A 433 -2.51 -8.21 7.67
CA ARG A 433 -3.10 -8.51 8.98
C ARG A 433 -2.87 -9.96 9.38
N GLY A 434 -2.54 -10.17 10.64
CA GLY A 434 -2.27 -11.49 11.20
C GLY A 434 -1.07 -12.17 10.54
N TYR A 435 0.03 -11.43 10.31
CA TYR A 435 1.27 -12.04 9.84
C TYR A 435 2.19 -12.43 11.00
N ALA A 436 2.88 -13.56 10.84
CA ALA A 436 3.76 -14.06 11.89
C ALA A 436 5.17 -13.44 11.87
N ARG A 437 5.72 -13.07 10.69
CA ARG A 437 7.16 -12.81 10.58
C ARG A 437 7.62 -11.51 9.92
N ALA A 438 6.98 -11.07 8.84
CA ALA A 438 7.23 -9.76 8.21
C ALA A 438 6.09 -9.35 7.28
N VAL A 439 5.88 -8.04 7.12
CA VAL A 439 5.33 -7.51 5.87
C VAL A 439 6.38 -7.75 4.78
N ALA A 440 7.52 -7.06 4.85
CA ALA A 440 8.62 -7.25 3.92
C ALA A 440 9.95 -7.46 4.63
N ARG A 441 10.78 -8.30 4.04
CA ARG A 441 12.22 -8.38 4.31
C ARG A 441 12.98 -8.08 3.02
N LEU A 442 13.93 -7.16 3.10
CA LEU A 442 14.79 -6.72 2.00
C LEU A 442 16.26 -6.98 2.39
N GLN A 443 17.05 -7.52 1.47
CA GLN A 443 18.38 -8.07 1.71
C GLN A 443 19.35 -7.69 0.57
N TYR A 444 20.51 -8.35 0.50
CA TYR A 444 21.51 -8.16 -0.56
C TYR A 444 21.89 -6.68 -0.75
N GLU A 445 22.04 -6.20 -1.99
CA GLU A 445 22.28 -4.79 -2.33
C GLU A 445 20.97 -4.12 -2.79
N THR A 446 19.80 -4.55 -2.31
CA THR A 446 18.49 -4.03 -2.75
C THR A 446 18.36 -2.52 -2.49
N HIS A 447 18.05 -1.73 -3.54
CA HIS A 447 18.11 -0.26 -3.53
C HIS A 447 17.12 0.40 -4.49
N GLU A 448 17.05 1.74 -4.45
CA GLU A 448 16.00 2.56 -5.10
C GLU A 448 14.60 2.07 -4.66
N VAL A 449 14.38 2.01 -3.34
CA VAL A 449 13.17 1.41 -2.74
C VAL A 449 12.20 2.47 -2.22
N LEU A 450 10.93 2.34 -2.59
CA LEU A 450 9.81 3.07 -2.00
C LEU A 450 8.86 2.10 -1.28
N ILE A 451 8.67 2.30 0.02
CA ILE A 451 7.60 1.66 0.81
C ILE A 451 6.69 2.79 1.28
N GLU A 452 5.45 2.82 0.80
CA GLU A 452 4.53 3.95 0.97
C GLU A 452 3.14 3.47 1.38
N ASP A 453 2.56 4.09 2.42
CA ASP A 453 1.22 3.78 2.91
C ASP A 453 1.02 2.28 3.17
N VAL A 454 1.94 1.68 3.92
CA VAL A 454 1.88 0.26 4.27
C VAL A 454 1.41 0.08 5.71
N PHE A 455 0.31 -0.62 5.90
CA PHE A 455 -0.22 -1.05 7.20
C PHE A 455 0.17 -2.51 7.48
N GLY A 456 0.85 -2.76 8.59
CA GLY A 456 1.16 -4.09 9.08
C GLY A 456 0.73 -4.28 10.52
N ASP A 457 -0.29 -5.12 10.76
CA ASP A 457 -0.60 -5.65 12.10
C ASP A 457 -0.28 -7.14 12.18
N SER A 458 0.67 -7.51 13.03
CA SER A 458 0.98 -8.92 13.36
C SER A 458 -0.17 -9.60 14.13
N GLU A 459 -1.12 -8.83 14.64
CA GLU A 459 -2.25 -9.23 15.49
C GLU A 459 -1.82 -10.04 16.72
N SER A 460 -0.58 -9.82 17.18
CA SER A 460 0.07 -10.60 18.23
C SER A 460 0.17 -12.11 17.94
N GLN A 461 0.37 -12.53 16.68
CA GLN A 461 0.79 -13.91 16.40
C GLN A 461 2.15 -14.19 17.09
N GLN A 462 2.22 -15.32 17.79
CA GLN A 462 3.34 -15.67 18.69
C GLN A 462 4.16 -16.84 18.13
N TYR A 463 4.96 -17.51 18.96
CA TYR A 463 5.64 -18.80 18.69
C TYR A 463 6.66 -18.86 17.54
N GLU A 464 6.62 -17.95 16.56
CA GLU A 464 7.69 -17.72 15.59
C GLU A 464 8.78 -16.80 16.17
N ALA A 465 10.02 -17.02 15.77
CA ALA A 465 11.16 -16.18 16.14
C ALA A 465 11.48 -15.15 15.05
N PHE A 466 11.91 -13.96 15.46
CA PHE A 466 12.14 -12.80 14.58
C PHE A 466 10.86 -12.37 13.87
N SER A 467 9.81 -12.15 14.67
CA SER A 467 8.58 -11.48 14.24
C SER A 467 8.84 -9.98 14.15
N THR A 468 8.86 -9.45 12.93
CA THR A 468 9.20 -8.05 12.62
C THR A 468 8.15 -7.44 11.70
N GLY A 469 8.03 -6.12 11.62
CA GLY A 469 7.18 -5.47 10.60
C GLY A 469 7.90 -5.36 9.26
N LEU A 470 8.88 -4.46 9.21
CA LEU A 470 9.86 -4.37 8.11
C LEU A 470 11.27 -4.70 8.61
N THR A 471 12.02 -5.44 7.78
CA THR A 471 13.44 -5.76 8.03
C THR A 471 14.29 -5.41 6.82
N PHE A 472 15.25 -4.50 7.00
CA PHE A 472 16.41 -4.37 6.12
C PHE A 472 17.54 -5.26 6.64
N TYR A 473 18.22 -5.95 5.74
CA TYR A 473 19.28 -6.92 6.06
C TYR A 473 20.48 -6.73 5.13
N GLN A 474 21.65 -7.27 5.50
CA GLN A 474 22.89 -7.19 4.71
C GLN A 474 23.26 -5.74 4.32
N SER A 475 23.10 -5.36 3.05
CA SER A 475 23.60 -4.11 2.45
C SER A 475 22.54 -3.36 1.64
N ALA A 476 21.26 -3.67 1.82
CA ALA A 476 20.16 -2.90 1.24
C ALA A 476 20.23 -1.43 1.70
N HIS A 477 20.03 -0.50 0.76
CA HIS A 477 20.29 0.93 0.93
C HIS A 477 19.39 1.78 0.02
N ASP A 478 19.46 3.11 0.12
CA ASP A 478 18.64 4.05 -0.66
C ASP A 478 17.15 3.67 -0.66
N ALA A 479 16.55 3.73 0.54
CA ALA A 479 15.18 3.29 0.79
C ALA A 479 14.38 4.33 1.56
N VAL A 480 13.22 4.71 1.03
CA VAL A 480 12.24 5.59 1.67
C VAL A 480 11.05 4.76 2.15
N VAL A 481 10.83 4.75 3.46
CA VAL A 481 9.66 4.18 4.12
C VAL A 481 8.81 5.34 4.64
N ARG A 482 7.66 5.60 4.00
CA ARG A 482 6.79 6.74 4.36
C ARG A 482 5.35 6.35 4.68
N ARG A 483 4.73 7.09 5.62
CA ARG A 483 3.34 6.90 6.10
C ARG A 483 2.98 5.45 6.45
N THR A 484 3.95 4.71 6.99
CA THR A 484 3.90 3.26 7.19
C THR A 484 3.70 2.91 8.66
N VAL A 485 2.87 1.90 8.95
CA VAL A 485 2.39 1.54 10.29
C VAL A 485 2.73 0.09 10.61
N MET A 486 3.44 -0.18 11.73
CA MET A 486 3.90 -1.53 12.11
C MET A 486 3.55 -1.87 13.56
N LEU A 487 2.63 -2.84 13.75
CA LEU A 487 1.95 -3.10 15.02
C LEU A 487 2.13 -4.52 15.55
N ASN A 488 2.14 -4.62 16.88
CA ASN A 488 1.81 -5.82 17.66
C ASN A 488 2.73 -7.04 17.45
N HIS A 489 4.02 -6.84 17.13
CA HIS A 489 4.98 -7.95 17.04
C HIS A 489 5.20 -8.58 18.42
N ARG A 490 4.82 -9.86 18.56
CA ARG A 490 4.84 -10.57 19.85
C ARG A 490 5.57 -11.91 19.79
N GLN A 491 6.90 -11.83 19.73
CA GLN A 491 7.73 -12.93 20.19
C GLN A 491 7.54 -13.09 21.72
N LEU A 492 6.81 -14.13 22.13
CA LEU A 492 6.57 -14.54 23.52
C LEU A 492 6.76 -16.07 23.62
N ASP A 493 7.20 -16.55 24.78
CA ASP A 493 7.37 -17.97 25.11
C ASP A 493 8.20 -18.82 24.11
N VAL A 494 9.16 -18.22 23.40
CA VAL A 494 10.18 -18.92 22.58
C VAL A 494 11.55 -18.92 23.26
N ASP A 495 12.32 -19.99 23.03
CA ASP A 495 13.73 -20.08 23.43
C ASP A 495 14.64 -19.27 22.48
N GLY A 496 15.72 -18.69 23.01
CA GLY A 496 16.80 -18.08 22.22
C GLY A 496 16.89 -16.56 22.31
N TYR A 497 17.26 -15.92 21.19
CA TYR A 497 17.42 -14.47 21.09
C TYR A 497 16.05 -13.78 20.98
N TRP A 498 15.85 -12.71 21.75
CA TRP A 498 14.62 -11.93 21.74
C TRP A 498 14.73 -10.80 20.73
N ASN A 499 13.93 -10.93 19.67
CA ASN A 499 13.59 -9.90 18.70
C ASN A 499 12.07 -9.71 18.77
N ALA A 500 11.55 -8.51 18.48
CA ALA A 500 10.15 -8.28 18.14
C ALA A 500 10.00 -6.80 17.77
N ASP A 501 10.42 -6.44 16.55
CA ASP A 501 10.66 -5.05 16.16
C ASP A 501 9.70 -4.56 15.08
N GLY A 502 9.08 -3.38 15.26
CA GLY A 502 8.21 -2.78 14.25
C GLY A 502 8.95 -2.48 12.95
N PHE A 503 10.06 -1.75 13.04
CA PHE A 503 11.02 -1.53 11.96
C PHE A 503 12.40 -1.97 12.42
N SER A 504 13.15 -2.66 11.57
CA SER A 504 14.53 -3.06 11.88
C SER A 504 15.47 -2.93 10.69
N SER A 505 16.75 -2.68 11.00
CA SER A 505 17.86 -2.74 10.04
C SER A 505 19.07 -3.44 10.66
N GLU A 506 19.93 -4.01 9.81
CA GLU A 506 21.16 -4.68 10.22
C GLU A 506 22.43 -3.88 9.89
N ARG A 507 23.56 -4.33 10.44
CA ARG A 507 24.86 -3.68 10.20
C ARG A 507 25.31 -3.95 8.76
N GLY A 508 25.33 -2.88 7.96
CA GLY A 508 25.68 -2.89 6.54
C GLY A 508 24.68 -2.09 5.71
N ASN A 509 23.43 -1.99 6.16
CA ASN A 509 22.43 -1.11 5.58
C ASN A 509 22.80 0.39 5.78
N THR A 510 22.49 1.24 4.80
CA THR A 510 22.74 2.69 4.86
C THR A 510 21.67 3.47 4.09
N GLU A 511 21.61 4.79 4.27
CA GLU A 511 20.74 5.68 3.47
C GLU A 511 19.26 5.26 3.52
N LEU A 512 18.76 5.06 4.74
CA LEU A 512 17.37 4.69 5.03
C LEU A 512 16.60 5.90 5.60
N VAL A 513 15.45 6.24 5.02
CA VAL A 513 14.58 7.32 5.49
C VAL A 513 13.25 6.74 5.98
N PHE A 514 12.83 7.13 7.18
CA PHE A 514 11.55 6.76 7.78
C PHE A 514 10.74 8.04 8.04
N GLU A 515 9.70 8.32 7.24
CA GLU A 515 8.92 9.56 7.30
C GLU A 515 7.45 9.31 7.66
N ASP A 516 6.91 10.02 8.66
CA ASP A 516 5.53 9.83 9.16
C ASP A 516 5.18 8.38 9.54
N THR A 517 6.18 7.59 9.94
CA THR A 517 6.00 6.17 10.29
C THR A 517 5.53 5.97 11.73
N PHE A 518 4.75 4.93 11.98
CA PHE A 518 4.20 4.60 13.32
C PHE A 518 4.54 3.17 13.72
N ALA A 519 5.19 2.99 14.88
CA ALA A 519 5.50 1.66 15.43
C ALA A 519 4.89 1.50 16.83
N ALA A 520 4.04 0.49 17.04
CA ALA A 520 3.45 0.30 18.36
C ALA A 520 3.18 -1.13 18.79
N GLY A 521 3.08 -1.33 20.10
CA GLY A 521 2.64 -2.59 20.67
C GLY A 521 3.70 -3.69 20.69
N ASN A 522 4.96 -3.41 20.35
CA ASN A 522 5.98 -4.43 20.06
C ASN A 522 6.74 -4.92 21.32
N THR A 523 7.13 -6.21 21.37
CA THR A 523 7.84 -6.79 22.55
C THR A 523 9.31 -6.33 22.67
N ASP A 524 9.96 -5.87 21.59
CA ASP A 524 11.30 -5.27 21.64
C ASP A 524 11.28 -3.81 21.15
N GLY A 525 11.71 -3.52 19.93
CA GLY A 525 11.76 -2.17 19.37
C GLY A 525 10.45 -1.71 18.73
N GLY A 526 10.14 -0.42 18.84
CA GLY A 526 9.41 0.28 17.78
C GLY A 526 10.29 0.37 16.53
N TYR A 527 11.52 0.86 16.73
CA TYR A 527 12.59 0.92 15.74
C TYR A 527 13.87 0.27 16.31
N ASP A 528 14.47 -0.70 15.62
CA ASP A 528 15.76 -1.32 15.94
C ASP A 528 16.78 -1.17 14.80
N LEU A 529 17.53 -0.07 14.83
CA LEU A 529 18.27 0.41 13.66
C LEU A 529 19.78 0.27 13.84
N LYS A 530 20.37 -0.68 13.11
CA LYS A 530 21.82 -0.97 13.09
C LYS A 530 22.53 -0.41 11.85
N SER A 531 21.75 0.19 10.96
CA SER A 531 22.15 0.93 9.77
C SER A 531 22.92 2.22 10.08
N THR A 532 23.48 2.83 9.03
CA THR A 532 24.11 4.16 9.08
C THR A 532 23.34 5.15 8.21
N GLN A 533 23.62 6.45 8.30
CA GLN A 533 22.94 7.50 7.52
C GLN A 533 21.40 7.35 7.54
N THR A 534 20.84 7.04 8.71
CA THR A 534 19.42 6.67 8.87
C THR A 534 18.62 7.80 9.50
N THR A 535 17.64 8.35 8.79
CA THR A 535 16.89 9.55 9.22
C THR A 535 15.44 9.21 9.52
N LEU A 536 14.97 9.54 10.72
CA LEU A 536 13.58 9.43 11.14
C LEU A 536 12.97 10.84 11.18
N ILE A 537 11.87 11.04 10.47
CA ILE A 537 11.20 12.33 10.31
C ILE A 537 9.74 12.16 10.75
N ARG A 538 9.33 12.87 11.81
CA ARG A 538 7.98 12.77 12.41
C ARG A 538 7.56 11.34 12.80
N ALA A 539 8.53 10.43 12.90
CA ALA A 539 8.32 9.04 13.29
C ALA A 539 7.77 8.94 14.73
N ILE A 540 6.74 8.13 14.90
CA ILE A 540 6.03 7.91 16.16
C ILE A 540 6.29 6.48 16.65
N ALA A 541 6.52 6.32 17.96
CA ALA A 541 6.68 5.05 18.65
C ALA A 541 5.86 5.04 19.95
N VAL A 542 5.01 4.01 20.15
CA VAL A 542 4.10 3.93 21.31
C VAL A 542 4.06 2.52 21.91
N ASP A 543 4.09 2.36 23.23
CA ASP A 543 3.81 1.06 23.87
C ASP A 543 4.76 -0.07 23.37
N ASN A 544 6.02 0.26 23.05
CA ASN A 544 7.08 -0.69 22.71
C ASN A 544 8.01 -0.87 23.91
N LYS A 545 8.72 -2.00 24.06
CA LYS A 545 9.71 -2.11 25.16
C LYS A 545 10.80 -1.03 25.03
N ARG A 546 11.25 -0.77 23.81
CA ARG A 546 12.03 0.42 23.46
C ARG A 546 11.37 1.12 22.31
N ASN A 547 11.09 2.41 22.44
CA ASN A 547 10.48 3.16 21.35
C ASN A 547 11.48 3.34 20.19
N PHE A 548 12.69 3.80 20.48
CA PHE A 548 13.78 3.93 19.50
C PHE A 548 15.08 3.27 20.01
N ARG A 549 15.66 2.35 19.23
CA ARG A 549 16.98 1.72 19.51
C ARG A 549 17.93 1.91 18.32
N PHE A 550 19.14 2.39 18.58
CA PHE A 550 20.17 2.66 17.56
C PHE A 550 21.49 1.95 17.87
N TRP A 551 22.13 1.38 16.84
CA TRP A 551 23.45 0.76 16.91
C TRP A 551 24.46 1.27 15.88
N GLY A 552 24.03 2.15 14.98
CA GLY A 552 24.88 2.79 13.97
C GLY A 552 24.77 4.31 14.02
N GLU A 553 24.50 4.94 12.89
CA GLU A 553 24.46 6.41 12.76
C GLU A 553 23.09 6.86 12.25
N GLY A 554 22.49 7.85 12.92
CA GLY A 554 21.20 8.39 12.48
C GLY A 554 20.82 9.75 13.06
N GLU A 555 19.63 10.19 12.66
CA GLU A 555 19.00 11.44 13.04
C GLU A 555 17.50 11.25 13.31
N LEU A 556 16.96 11.88 14.35
CA LEU A 556 15.52 12.01 14.61
C LEU A 556 15.12 13.47 14.47
N ILE A 557 14.06 13.75 13.72
CA ILE A 557 13.54 15.10 13.48
C ILE A 557 12.04 15.12 13.79
N ASP A 558 11.62 15.93 14.76
CA ASP A 558 10.23 16.09 15.19
C ASP A 558 9.52 14.75 15.59
N CYS A 559 10.29 13.75 16.05
CA CYS A 559 9.77 12.41 16.39
C CYS A 559 9.04 12.37 17.74
N VAL A 560 8.20 11.35 17.96
CA VAL A 560 7.42 11.19 19.20
C VAL A 560 7.58 9.79 19.79
N GLY A 561 7.99 9.70 21.06
CA GLY A 561 8.03 8.45 21.84
C GLY A 561 7.07 8.51 23.03
N LEU A 562 6.09 7.60 23.09
CA LEU A 562 5.07 7.54 24.15
C LEU A 562 5.10 6.19 24.90
N ASP A 563 4.96 6.24 26.22
CA ASP A 563 4.70 5.12 27.14
C ASP A 563 5.41 3.79 26.81
N PRO A 564 6.75 3.69 26.89
CA PRO A 564 7.45 2.42 26.68
C PRO A 564 6.99 1.34 27.66
N ASN A 565 6.83 0.10 27.18
CA ASN A 565 6.21 -1.00 27.94
C ASN A 565 6.91 -2.34 27.73
N LYS A 566 7.69 -2.76 28.75
CA LYS A 566 8.39 -4.04 28.74
C LYS A 566 7.46 -5.23 29.07
N ARG A 567 6.99 -5.89 28.01
CA ARG A 567 6.18 -7.12 28.11
C ARG A 567 6.99 -8.42 28.12
N GLY A 568 8.25 -8.38 27.67
CA GLY A 568 9.10 -9.58 27.57
C GLY A 568 10.58 -9.28 27.35
N GLY A 569 11.37 -10.36 27.21
CA GLY A 569 12.77 -10.32 26.78
C GLY A 569 13.79 -9.68 27.71
N SER A 570 15.02 -9.61 27.20
CA SER A 570 16.19 -8.99 27.84
C SER A 570 16.19 -7.46 27.68
N GLY A 571 17.14 -6.80 28.34
CA GLY A 571 17.36 -5.36 28.24
C GLY A 571 16.43 -4.49 29.10
N THR A 572 16.57 -3.19 28.91
CA THR A 572 15.86 -2.09 29.57
C THR A 572 14.48 -1.81 28.95
N GLN A 573 13.70 -0.95 29.61
CA GLN A 573 12.52 -0.27 29.04
C GLN A 573 12.94 1.17 28.77
N ALA A 574 12.82 1.68 27.54
CA ALA A 574 13.35 3.00 27.22
C ALA A 574 12.59 3.77 26.14
N GLN A 575 12.63 5.11 26.20
CA GLN A 575 12.25 5.95 25.08
C GLN A 575 13.31 5.87 23.99
N LEU A 576 14.55 6.21 24.34
CA LEU A 576 15.72 6.20 23.47
C LEU A 576 16.81 5.29 24.03
N HIS A 577 17.28 4.34 23.23
CA HIS A 577 18.43 3.49 23.54
C HIS A 577 19.53 3.64 22.47
N VAL A 578 20.64 4.28 22.83
CA VAL A 578 21.81 4.46 21.96
C VAL A 578 22.88 3.48 22.42
N THR A 579 23.10 2.43 21.63
CA THR A 579 23.96 1.31 22.01
C THR A 579 25.44 1.56 21.69
N THR A 580 26.31 0.60 22.04
CA THR A 580 27.76 0.76 21.97
C THR A 580 28.27 1.25 20.62
N GLY A 581 28.94 2.41 20.64
CA GLY A 581 29.53 3.06 19.48
C GLY A 581 28.54 3.70 18.49
N ALA A 582 27.25 3.75 18.83
CA ALA A 582 26.25 4.44 18.03
C ALA A 582 26.35 5.97 18.17
N GLN A 583 25.96 6.70 17.12
CA GLN A 583 25.96 8.16 17.07
C GLN A 583 24.58 8.65 16.62
N LEU A 584 23.95 9.50 17.43
CA LEU A 584 22.58 9.96 17.19
C LEU A 584 22.43 11.47 17.41
N GLN A 585 21.80 12.12 16.44
CA GLN A 585 21.29 13.48 16.57
C GLN A 585 19.77 13.43 16.74
N VAL A 586 19.21 14.26 17.62
CA VAL A 586 17.78 14.32 17.89
C VAL A 586 17.37 15.79 17.94
N THR A 587 16.43 16.19 17.08
CA THR A 587 15.98 17.58 16.92
C THR A 587 14.48 17.67 17.16
N ASN A 588 14.06 18.55 18.07
CA ASN A 588 12.67 18.88 18.40
C ASN A 588 11.75 17.74 18.91
N SER A 589 12.25 16.52 19.06
CA SER A 589 11.45 15.35 19.43
C SER A 589 10.77 15.45 20.82
N ARG A 590 9.64 14.76 20.96
CA ARG A 590 8.80 14.65 22.18
C ARG A 590 8.93 13.25 22.77
N PHE A 591 9.24 13.16 24.07
CA PHE A 591 9.26 11.90 24.81
C PHE A 591 8.38 12.00 26.06
N GLU A 592 7.41 11.10 26.20
CA GLU A 592 6.44 11.10 27.31
C GLU A 592 6.22 9.69 27.87
N ASP A 593 6.36 9.49 29.19
CA ASP A 593 5.99 8.22 29.83
C ASP A 593 5.36 8.35 31.23
N ASP A 594 4.30 7.56 31.46
CA ASP A 594 3.65 7.43 32.78
C ASP A 594 4.28 6.35 33.69
N ALA A 595 5.26 5.58 33.18
CA ALA A 595 5.75 4.36 33.80
C ALA A 595 7.06 4.54 34.59
N GLY A 596 6.99 4.45 35.92
CA GLY A 596 8.13 4.61 36.85
C GLY A 596 9.29 3.60 36.73
N ASN A 597 9.33 2.78 35.67
CA ASN A 597 10.45 1.88 35.34
C ASN A 597 11.06 2.14 33.94
N THR A 598 10.65 3.23 33.27
CA THR A 598 11.24 3.69 32.01
C THR A 598 12.60 4.35 32.25
N ILE A 599 13.45 4.29 31.22
CA ILE A 599 14.62 5.15 31.06
C ILE A 599 14.36 6.07 29.86
N VAL A 600 14.43 7.40 30.01
CA VAL A 600 14.21 8.29 28.86
C VAL A 600 15.41 8.19 27.90
N PHE A 601 16.62 8.43 28.39
CA PHE A 601 17.85 8.36 27.60
C PHE A 601 18.81 7.27 28.14
N ASP A 602 18.80 6.10 27.51
CA ASP A 602 19.67 4.96 27.83
C ASP A 602 20.86 4.92 26.86
N ILE A 603 22.09 5.16 27.33
CA ILE A 603 23.28 5.31 26.50
C ILE A 603 24.40 4.35 26.98
N ASP A 604 24.65 3.29 26.20
CA ASP A 604 25.65 2.25 26.46
C ASP A 604 27.10 2.74 26.24
N GLU A 605 28.11 1.96 26.69
CA GLU A 605 29.55 2.25 26.55
C GLU A 605 29.95 2.77 25.14
N ASP A 606 30.72 3.87 25.08
CA ASP A 606 31.11 4.59 23.85
C ASP A 606 29.95 5.15 22.96
N GLY A 607 28.68 5.08 23.40
CA GLY A 607 27.53 5.67 22.68
C GLY A 607 27.45 7.20 22.78
N VAL A 608 26.98 7.87 21.71
CA VAL A 608 26.89 9.34 21.61
C VAL A 608 25.50 9.80 21.20
N ALA A 609 24.88 10.67 22.00
CA ALA A 609 23.60 11.31 21.69
C ALA A 609 23.66 12.83 21.90
N ILE A 610 23.15 13.60 20.94
CA ILE A 610 22.96 15.05 21.03
C ILE A 610 21.48 15.34 20.80
N VAL A 611 20.79 15.86 21.82
CA VAL A 611 19.36 16.20 21.78
C VAL A 611 19.21 17.72 21.83
N THR A 612 18.52 18.29 20.84
CA THR A 612 18.36 19.74 20.67
C THR A 612 16.88 20.12 20.53
N GLY A 613 16.39 20.96 21.44
CA GLY A 613 14.97 21.35 21.51
C GLY A 613 14.06 20.21 21.96
N GLY A 614 12.77 20.33 21.68
CA GLY A 614 11.78 19.31 22.04
C GLY A 614 11.49 19.24 23.54
N CYS A 615 10.97 18.10 24.00
CA CYS A 615 10.59 17.90 25.40
C CYS A 615 10.72 16.44 25.87
N ALA A 616 10.91 16.26 27.17
CA ALA A 616 11.02 14.97 27.84
C ALA A 616 10.28 15.03 29.19
N GLU A 617 9.00 14.66 29.19
CA GLU A 617 8.16 14.55 30.40
C GLU A 617 8.09 13.09 30.83
N HIS A 618 8.37 12.78 32.10
CA HIS A 618 8.45 11.39 32.55
C HIS A 618 7.94 11.20 33.98
N ASN A 619 7.54 9.97 34.32
CA ASN A 619 7.11 9.65 35.68
C ASN A 619 8.18 10.05 36.71
N PRO A 620 7.84 10.67 37.86
CA PRO A 620 8.80 11.06 38.90
C PRO A 620 9.63 9.93 39.54
N GLU A 621 9.26 8.66 39.33
CA GLU A 621 10.03 7.46 39.72
C GLU A 621 10.89 6.89 38.57
N ALA A 622 10.64 7.29 37.31
CA ALA A 622 11.41 6.89 36.13
C ALA A 622 12.81 7.54 36.09
N THR A 623 13.70 6.97 35.27
CA THR A 623 15.09 7.41 35.16
C THR A 623 15.29 8.28 33.94
N LEU A 624 15.53 9.58 34.11
CA LEU A 624 15.78 10.50 32.98
C LEU A 624 16.95 10.03 32.09
N GLN A 625 18.04 9.54 32.69
CA GLN A 625 19.19 9.08 31.90
C GLN A 625 20.04 8.02 32.60
N THR A 626 20.54 7.08 31.80
CA THR A 626 21.69 6.21 32.08
C THR A 626 22.75 6.51 31.02
N VAL A 627 23.97 6.81 31.46
CA VAL A 627 25.11 7.08 30.58
C VAL A 627 26.29 6.28 31.11
N GLU A 628 26.73 5.30 30.34
CA GLU A 628 27.79 4.38 30.74
C GLU A 628 29.20 4.99 30.59
N MET A 629 30.23 4.16 30.72
CA MET A 629 31.63 4.59 30.61
C MET A 629 31.93 5.07 29.18
N ALA A 630 32.67 6.18 29.07
CA ALA A 630 33.07 6.83 27.81
C ALA A 630 31.95 7.32 26.87
N ALA A 631 30.69 6.93 27.13
CA ALA A 631 29.49 7.45 26.50
C ALA A 631 29.27 8.95 26.77
N SER A 632 28.46 9.61 25.95
CA SER A 632 28.06 11.01 26.14
C SER A 632 26.64 11.30 25.70
N LEU A 633 25.91 12.03 26.55
CA LEU A 633 24.61 12.62 26.26
C LEU A 633 24.73 14.15 26.44
N ASP A 634 24.35 14.92 25.43
CA ASP A 634 24.22 16.37 25.50
C ASP A 634 22.76 16.77 25.28
N LEU A 635 22.20 17.56 26.19
CA LEU A 635 20.80 18.00 26.19
C LEU A 635 20.76 19.53 26.08
N GLN A 636 20.43 20.03 24.89
CA GLN A 636 20.39 21.45 24.56
C GLN A 636 18.94 21.91 24.40
N ASP A 637 18.49 22.87 25.23
CA ASP A 637 17.16 23.48 25.18
C ASP A 637 15.94 22.50 25.23
N VAL A 638 16.13 21.28 25.72
CA VAL A 638 15.07 20.28 25.95
C VAL A 638 14.19 20.68 27.14
N ALA A 639 12.87 20.72 26.96
CA ALA A 639 11.92 21.06 28.03
C ALA A 639 11.56 19.85 28.92
N PRO A 640 11.32 20.04 30.24
CA PRO A 640 10.93 18.96 31.17
C PRO A 640 9.41 18.72 31.27
N GLU A 641 8.62 19.53 30.55
CA GLU A 641 7.15 19.46 30.44
C GLU A 641 6.83 19.55 28.94
N CYS A 642 5.85 18.79 28.46
CA CYS A 642 5.48 18.75 27.03
C CYS A 642 4.18 19.55 26.72
N PRO A 643 4.05 20.12 25.50
CA PRO A 643 2.95 21.03 25.13
C PRO A 643 1.64 20.34 24.68
#